data_AF-A0A7W1QXK8-F1
#
_entry.id   AF-A0A7W1QXK8-F1
#
_cell.length_a   1.000
_cell.length_b   1.000
_cell.length_c   1.000
_cell.angle_alpha   90.00
_cell.angle_beta   90.00
_cell.angle_gamma   90.00
#
_symmetry.space_group_name_H-M   'P 1'
#
loop_
_entity.id
_entity.type
_entity.pdbx_description
1 polymer ?
#
loop_
_entity_poly.entity_id
_entity_poly.type
_entity_poly.pdbx_seq_one_letter_code
_entity_poly.pdbx_strand_id
1 'polypeptide(L)'
;MHITKIELEDIKSHQAATFEFERGTTAITGANGAGKTTIIEAVAWTLFDLLDYKKEDFVRRGAKKGVVNVTFESSLDERQYRVYRDTGNGYYVYDPQLKTRIADKKEEVARFLWAHLGVEAGTDLESLFRRAIGVPQGTFTAIFLETAAERKKAFDKLLKVEEYRQGAEKLRETVRYIENKITAVREKIARAEGELARFELVETEYKTFANQAKELGANLEKLENEVDEKSQTVEKFDEVETKVNELKSAFDKLHTETIRGEILLQQKENELNQANAAAERIKVIEVDYKKHLAALAELKSLDAQRAERDRLRVDLAKIENAIVSEKAEQKSCGENLKKVSEARENISKIQPQVRQQTELEKHRETLRNDLASAKAAENQVNGYEEKLKNLRNELTDVNNQIRVAEEKSADVENFEKLQKRDAEIIGELAKIRAVLERDEQFEREVTDNLIKNHFCPIVSQKCLNLETGKASESNIGKQNGDGKTQIVSLETEQKTITVKLGQAREAEKFSAILPTLFQQKSKTTEDGKKIREEQESWRIKAENLGKIKTELAEIEVKLNALGNPQAKLLAFESEVRRENELKEKLFANEKKLLQLESEKSSFSEQMLKFEALDAEWKRLSAERDQTADAHRKFLANESLALTLPTRQTEFETAKAELANFKTESEKAEDNFQTASKNYDREMHLREKSLLLDAEKWQTETRANLEHTKKREMQLAEELKHLAEIRKAMQGEFQEKERLEKIGEATTFIRDTLKEAAPRVARNYVFHVSMEANQMFREISGNAERTLKWTEDYGIILEEDGFERPFVNLSGGEQMAAALSVRLALLKQLSDVRLAFFDEPTTNMDAERRERLAEQISHITDRKTFDQLFVISHDDTFEGYVDNVVSIVA
;
A
#
# COMPACT_ATOMS: atom_id res chain seq x y z
N MET A 1 6.50 -35.53 -56.01
CA MET A 1 6.92 -36.70 -55.19
C MET A 1 6.57 -37.94 -56.00
N HIS A 2 7.41 -38.99 -55.99
CA HIS A 2 7.28 -40.16 -56.87
C HIS A 2 7.34 -41.47 -56.07
N ILE A 3 6.22 -42.19 -55.92
CA ILE A 3 6.17 -43.52 -55.30
C ILE A 3 6.75 -44.53 -56.28
N THR A 4 7.84 -45.18 -55.89
CA THR A 4 8.57 -46.14 -56.74
C THR A 4 8.20 -47.58 -56.43
N LYS A 5 7.86 -47.88 -55.17
CA LYS A 5 7.62 -49.25 -54.71
C LYS A 5 6.66 -49.32 -53.54
N ILE A 6 5.75 -50.28 -53.58
CA ILE A 6 4.88 -50.66 -52.45
C ILE A 6 5.10 -52.14 -52.13
N GLU A 7 5.41 -52.45 -50.87
CA GLU A 7 5.56 -53.82 -50.38
C GLU A 7 4.51 -54.07 -49.30
N LEU A 8 3.71 -55.12 -49.49
CA LEU A 8 2.65 -55.54 -48.58
C LEU A 8 2.98 -56.93 -48.02
N GLU A 9 2.88 -57.09 -46.71
CA GLU A 9 3.03 -58.38 -46.02
C GLU A 9 1.85 -58.58 -45.07
N ASP A 10 1.11 -59.67 -45.24
CA ASP A 10 -0.08 -60.02 -44.45
C ASP A 10 -1.16 -58.91 -44.39
N ILE A 11 -1.45 -58.27 -45.51
CA ILE A 11 -2.48 -57.22 -45.66
C ILE A 11 -3.62 -57.72 -46.56
N LYS A 12 -4.85 -57.77 -46.04
CA LYS A 12 -6.06 -58.25 -46.74
C LYS A 12 -5.82 -59.51 -47.59
N SER A 13 -5.92 -59.42 -48.93
CA SER A 13 -5.75 -60.53 -49.88
C SER A 13 -4.27 -60.84 -50.19
N HIS A 14 -3.33 -59.99 -49.77
CA HIS A 14 -1.90 -60.11 -50.07
C HIS A 14 -1.16 -60.77 -48.90
N GLN A 15 -0.52 -61.92 -49.15
CA GLN A 15 0.35 -62.57 -48.16
C GLN A 15 1.74 -61.95 -48.19
N ALA A 16 2.33 -61.85 -49.37
CA ALA A 16 3.51 -61.07 -49.67
C ALA A 16 3.38 -60.57 -51.11
N ALA A 17 3.28 -59.26 -51.30
CA ALA A 17 3.13 -58.64 -52.61
C ALA A 17 4.08 -57.45 -52.73
N THR A 18 4.63 -57.25 -53.93
CA THR A 18 5.49 -56.12 -54.25
C THR A 18 5.04 -55.54 -55.57
N PHE A 19 4.79 -54.23 -55.57
CA PHE A 19 4.38 -53.47 -56.73
C PHE A 19 5.39 -52.37 -56.98
N GLU A 20 5.93 -52.32 -58.19
CA GLU A 20 6.84 -51.28 -58.65
C GLU A 20 6.09 -50.34 -59.59
N PHE A 21 6.39 -49.06 -59.50
CA PHE A 21 5.69 -48.01 -60.22
C PHE A 21 6.67 -47.06 -60.88
N GLU A 22 6.30 -46.61 -62.07
CA GLU A 22 6.99 -45.56 -62.81
C GLU A 22 6.20 -44.26 -62.76
N ARG A 23 6.78 -43.19 -63.33
CA ARG A 23 6.08 -41.91 -63.50
C ARG A 23 5.01 -42.03 -64.58
N GLY A 24 4.04 -41.12 -64.55
CA GLY A 24 2.92 -41.10 -65.49
C GLY A 24 1.65 -41.75 -64.93
N THR A 25 0.73 -42.09 -65.83
CA THR A 25 -0.54 -42.72 -65.45
C THR A 25 -0.38 -44.24 -65.35
N THR A 26 -0.77 -44.80 -64.20
CA THR A 26 -0.78 -46.25 -63.97
C THR A 26 -2.21 -46.74 -63.80
N ALA A 27 -2.66 -47.64 -64.68
CA ALA A 27 -3.88 -48.42 -64.47
C ALA A 27 -3.60 -49.65 -63.62
N ILE A 28 -4.37 -49.84 -62.54
CA ILE A 28 -4.32 -51.06 -61.71
C ILE A 28 -5.54 -51.93 -62.07
N THR A 29 -5.31 -53.03 -62.78
CA THR A 29 -6.34 -53.93 -63.31
C THR A 29 -6.31 -55.29 -62.60
N GLY A 30 -7.40 -56.06 -62.66
CA GLY A 30 -7.53 -57.35 -61.97
C GLY A 30 -8.97 -57.69 -61.60
N ALA A 31 -9.23 -58.95 -61.24
CA ALA A 31 -10.59 -59.41 -60.90
C ALA A 31 -11.15 -58.68 -59.66
N ASN A 32 -12.48 -58.60 -59.56
CA ASN A 32 -13.13 -58.04 -58.38
C ASN A 32 -12.74 -58.85 -57.13
N GLY A 33 -12.29 -58.15 -56.09
CA GLY A 33 -11.79 -58.79 -54.86
C GLY A 33 -10.32 -59.21 -54.89
N ALA A 34 -9.57 -58.98 -55.97
CA ALA A 34 -8.13 -59.27 -56.04
C ALA A 34 -7.25 -58.38 -55.13
N GLY A 35 -7.81 -57.30 -54.56
CA GLY A 35 -7.09 -56.39 -53.66
C GLY A 35 -6.48 -55.17 -54.34
N LYS A 36 -7.11 -54.65 -55.41
CA LYS A 36 -6.72 -53.41 -56.11
C LYS A 36 -6.77 -52.19 -55.19
N THR A 37 -7.93 -51.95 -54.56
CA THR A 37 -8.15 -50.86 -53.61
C THR A 37 -7.18 -50.94 -52.41
N THR A 38 -6.74 -52.14 -52.04
CA THR A 38 -5.77 -52.36 -50.96
C THR A 38 -4.44 -51.67 -51.18
N ILE A 39 -4.02 -51.47 -52.45
CA ILE A 39 -2.81 -50.72 -52.78
C ILE A 39 -2.97 -49.24 -52.41
N ILE A 40 -4.10 -48.62 -52.77
CA ILE A 40 -4.40 -47.22 -52.41
C ILE A 40 -4.50 -47.06 -50.88
N GLU A 41 -5.23 -47.97 -50.22
CA GLU A 41 -5.38 -47.97 -48.76
C GLU A 41 -4.03 -48.09 -48.04
N ALA A 42 -3.11 -48.89 -48.58
CA ALA A 42 -1.76 -49.05 -48.05
C ALA A 42 -0.94 -47.74 -48.14
N VAL A 43 -1.06 -46.99 -49.24
CA VAL A 43 -0.43 -45.67 -49.38
C VAL A 43 -1.08 -44.65 -48.44
N ALA A 44 -2.41 -44.59 -48.44
CA ALA A 44 -3.21 -43.70 -47.59
C ALA A 44 -2.81 -43.85 -46.11
N TRP A 45 -2.69 -45.10 -45.67
CA TRP A 45 -2.29 -45.41 -44.31
C TRP A 45 -0.83 -45.06 -44.05
N THR A 46 0.09 -45.44 -44.93
CA THR A 46 1.53 -45.32 -44.65
C THR A 46 2.03 -43.88 -44.72
N LEU A 47 1.49 -43.07 -45.63
CA LEU A 47 1.95 -41.70 -45.88
C LEU A 47 1.02 -40.62 -45.35
N PHE A 48 -0.27 -40.90 -45.18
CA PHE A 48 -1.26 -39.88 -44.79
C PHE A 48 -1.99 -40.20 -43.49
N ASP A 49 -1.61 -41.31 -42.84
CA ASP A 49 -2.22 -41.80 -41.61
C ASP A 49 -3.73 -42.07 -41.68
N LEU A 50 -4.21 -42.48 -42.86
CA LEU A 50 -5.63 -42.66 -43.11
C LEU A 50 -6.03 -44.14 -43.29
N LEU A 51 -6.97 -44.61 -42.46
CA LEU A 51 -7.76 -45.82 -42.66
C LEU A 51 -9.22 -45.54 -42.26
N ASP A 52 -10.18 -45.93 -43.09
CA ASP A 52 -11.63 -45.73 -42.84
C ASP A 52 -12.23 -46.73 -41.84
N TYR A 53 -11.45 -47.70 -41.39
CA TYR A 53 -11.86 -48.80 -40.52
C TYR A 53 -10.72 -49.16 -39.57
N LYS A 54 -10.99 -50.12 -38.66
CA LYS A 54 -10.03 -50.50 -37.63
C LYS A 54 -8.83 -51.24 -38.23
N LYS A 55 -7.64 -51.06 -37.64
CA LYS A 55 -6.40 -51.68 -38.12
C LYS A 55 -6.49 -53.21 -38.21
N GLU A 56 -7.26 -53.83 -37.33
CA GLU A 56 -7.44 -55.28 -37.29
C GLU A 56 -8.13 -55.81 -38.57
N ASP A 57 -9.03 -55.02 -39.15
CA ASP A 57 -9.73 -55.38 -40.39
C ASP A 57 -8.85 -55.18 -41.64
N PHE A 58 -7.71 -54.48 -41.49
CA PHE A 58 -6.71 -54.32 -42.55
C PHE A 58 -5.75 -55.52 -42.64
N VAL A 59 -5.57 -56.25 -41.54
CA VAL A 59 -4.69 -57.42 -41.47
C VAL A 59 -5.33 -58.60 -42.19
N ARG A 60 -4.52 -59.38 -42.92
CA ARG A 60 -4.96 -60.62 -43.56
C ARG A 60 -5.54 -61.59 -42.52
N ARG A 61 -6.68 -62.22 -42.84
CA ARG A 61 -7.32 -63.20 -41.95
C ARG A 61 -6.35 -64.33 -41.61
N GLY A 62 -6.11 -64.55 -40.31
CA GLY A 62 -5.18 -65.56 -39.80
C GLY A 62 -3.77 -65.06 -39.49
N ALA A 63 -3.41 -63.85 -39.92
CA ALA A 63 -2.14 -63.22 -39.57
C ALA A 63 -2.26 -62.41 -38.26
N LYS A 64 -1.15 -62.29 -37.53
CA LYS A 64 -1.09 -61.52 -36.26
C LYS A 64 -0.71 -60.06 -36.47
N LYS A 65 -0.07 -59.74 -37.59
CA LYS A 65 0.52 -58.44 -37.89
C LYS A 65 0.56 -58.28 -39.41
N GLY A 66 0.22 -57.08 -39.89
CA GLY A 66 0.41 -56.69 -41.27
C GLY A 66 1.45 -55.58 -41.37
N VAL A 67 2.23 -55.56 -42.45
CA VAL A 67 3.29 -54.60 -42.70
C VAL A 67 3.10 -53.98 -44.09
N VAL A 68 3.30 -52.67 -44.16
CA VAL A 68 3.35 -51.92 -45.41
C VAL A 68 4.65 -51.13 -45.47
N ASN A 69 5.36 -51.24 -46.59
CA ASN A 69 6.45 -50.34 -46.93
C ASN A 69 6.10 -49.56 -48.19
N VAL A 70 6.18 -48.24 -48.11
CA VAL A 70 6.07 -47.36 -49.28
C VAL A 70 7.42 -46.69 -49.50
N THR A 71 8.03 -46.99 -50.65
CA THR A 71 9.26 -46.33 -51.09
C THR A 71 8.90 -45.24 -52.09
N PHE A 72 9.41 -44.03 -51.84
CA PHE A 72 9.21 -42.90 -52.73
C PHE A 72 10.49 -42.09 -52.87
N GLU A 73 10.61 -41.42 -54.01
CA GLU A 73 11.62 -40.41 -54.30
C GLU A 73 11.05 -39.03 -53.96
N SER A 74 11.74 -38.30 -53.09
CA SER A 74 11.29 -36.97 -52.68
C SER A 74 11.58 -35.94 -53.76
N SER A 75 10.64 -35.01 -53.96
CA SER A 75 10.84 -33.87 -54.85
C SER A 75 11.68 -32.75 -54.23
N LEU A 76 11.97 -32.83 -52.93
CA LEU A 76 12.76 -31.82 -52.23
C LEU A 76 14.26 -31.99 -52.45
N ASP A 77 14.74 -33.24 -52.46
CA ASP A 77 16.16 -33.57 -52.48
C ASP A 77 16.54 -34.68 -53.47
N GLU A 78 15.56 -35.20 -54.24
CA GLU A 78 15.75 -36.27 -55.25
C GLU A 78 16.27 -37.60 -54.65
N ARG A 79 16.10 -37.81 -53.33
CA ARG A 79 16.53 -39.03 -52.63
C ARG A 79 15.38 -40.00 -52.43
N GLN A 80 15.70 -41.28 -52.35
CA GLN A 80 14.73 -42.33 -52.06
C GLN A 80 14.59 -42.55 -50.56
N TYR A 81 13.35 -42.65 -50.10
CA TYR A 81 12.98 -42.91 -48.72
C TYR A 81 11.99 -44.06 -48.66
N ARG A 82 12.14 -44.92 -47.64
CA ARG A 82 11.19 -46.00 -47.37
C ARG A 82 10.47 -45.72 -46.06
N VAL A 83 9.16 -45.50 -46.16
CA VAL A 83 8.28 -45.36 -45.01
C VAL A 83 7.74 -46.73 -44.65
N TYR A 84 8.09 -47.19 -43.44
CA TYR A 84 7.62 -48.46 -42.90
C TYR A 84 6.48 -48.18 -41.94
N ARG A 85 5.40 -48.98 -42.05
CA ARG A 85 4.31 -48.97 -41.08
C ARG A 85 3.77 -50.36 -40.81
N ASP A 86 3.47 -50.65 -39.55
CA ASP A 86 2.80 -51.90 -39.16
C ASP A 86 1.56 -51.72 -38.29
N THR A 87 0.72 -52.75 -38.26
CA THR A 87 -0.59 -52.71 -37.58
C THR A 87 -0.48 -52.76 -36.06
N GLY A 88 0.72 -52.99 -35.52
CA GLY A 88 1.03 -52.75 -34.12
C GLY A 88 1.31 -51.26 -33.89
N ASN A 89 2.59 -50.93 -33.71
CA ASN A 89 3.09 -49.59 -33.36
C ASN A 89 4.37 -49.18 -34.12
N GLY A 90 4.87 -50.01 -35.04
CA GLY A 90 6.06 -49.67 -35.80
C GLY A 90 5.77 -48.62 -36.85
N TYR A 91 6.45 -47.48 -36.77
CA TYR A 91 6.32 -46.39 -37.73
C TYR A 91 7.63 -45.59 -37.81
N TYR A 92 8.32 -45.66 -38.94
CA TYR A 92 9.59 -44.96 -39.15
C TYR A 92 9.86 -44.70 -40.63
N VAL A 93 10.75 -43.74 -40.91
CA VAL A 93 11.32 -43.53 -42.25
C VAL A 93 12.77 -43.99 -42.28
N TYR A 94 13.10 -44.79 -43.28
CA TYR A 94 14.43 -45.31 -43.54
C TYR A 94 15.03 -44.69 -44.80
N ASP A 95 16.26 -44.21 -44.70
CA ASP A 95 17.06 -43.76 -45.84
C ASP A 95 17.99 -44.90 -46.29
N PRO A 96 17.78 -45.50 -47.48
CA PRO A 96 18.62 -46.56 -48.00
C PRO A 96 20.06 -46.14 -48.31
N GLN A 97 20.31 -44.86 -48.62
CA GLN A 97 21.64 -44.34 -48.92
C GLN A 97 22.47 -44.19 -47.63
N LEU A 98 21.86 -43.62 -46.59
CA LEU A 98 22.49 -43.46 -45.26
C LEU A 98 22.44 -44.74 -44.42
N LYS A 99 21.66 -45.73 -44.84
CA LYS A 99 21.40 -47.00 -44.15
C LYS A 99 20.89 -46.82 -42.72
N THR A 100 20.16 -45.74 -42.44
CA THR A 100 19.69 -45.39 -41.09
C THR A 100 18.21 -44.98 -41.08
N ARG A 101 17.59 -45.00 -39.89
CA ARG A 101 16.26 -44.42 -39.66
C ARG A 101 16.41 -42.92 -39.39
N ILE A 102 15.74 -42.10 -40.18
CA ILE A 102 15.84 -40.63 -40.12
C ILE A 102 14.69 -39.97 -39.36
N ALA A 103 13.58 -40.70 -39.20
CA ALA A 103 12.46 -40.32 -38.38
C ALA A 103 11.92 -41.56 -37.69
N ASP A 104 11.73 -41.51 -36.38
CA ASP A 104 11.16 -42.59 -35.58
C ASP A 104 9.97 -42.03 -34.78
N LYS A 105 8.85 -42.77 -34.72
CA LYS A 105 7.55 -42.34 -34.16
C LYS A 105 6.74 -41.38 -35.05
N LYS A 106 5.43 -41.36 -34.78
CA LYS A 106 4.40 -40.70 -35.58
C LYS A 106 4.67 -39.21 -35.83
N GLU A 107 5.06 -38.44 -34.82
CA GLU A 107 5.21 -36.98 -34.95
C GLU A 107 6.46 -36.57 -35.75
N GLU A 108 7.55 -37.34 -35.65
CA GLU A 108 8.75 -37.13 -36.46
C GLU A 108 8.51 -37.52 -37.91
N VAL A 109 7.85 -38.67 -38.13
CA VAL A 109 7.49 -39.13 -39.47
C VAL A 109 6.52 -38.14 -40.14
N ALA A 110 5.52 -37.62 -39.42
CA ALA A 110 4.60 -36.61 -39.97
C ALA A 110 5.32 -35.31 -40.37
N ARG A 111 6.25 -34.82 -39.55
CA ARG A 111 7.07 -33.64 -39.89
C ARG A 111 7.96 -33.89 -41.11
N PHE A 112 8.56 -35.08 -41.18
CA PHE A 112 9.33 -35.50 -42.34
C PHE A 112 8.45 -35.50 -43.60
N LEU A 113 7.27 -36.11 -43.51
CA LEU A 113 6.33 -36.20 -44.62
C LEU A 113 5.82 -34.82 -45.06
N TRP A 114 5.53 -33.88 -44.16
CA TRP A 114 5.16 -32.51 -44.57
C TRP A 114 6.19 -31.89 -45.52
N ALA A 115 7.46 -31.92 -45.12
CA ALA A 115 8.55 -31.36 -45.93
C ALA A 115 8.72 -32.11 -47.26
N HIS A 116 8.69 -33.45 -47.26
CA HIS A 116 9.03 -34.26 -48.44
C HIS A 116 7.84 -34.49 -49.39
N LEU A 117 6.60 -34.28 -48.92
CA LEU A 117 5.39 -34.19 -49.74
C LEU A 117 5.22 -32.79 -50.35
N GLY A 118 5.95 -31.78 -49.89
CA GLY A 118 5.79 -30.40 -50.40
C GLY A 118 4.51 -29.73 -49.89
N VAL A 119 4.11 -30.04 -48.65
CA VAL A 119 2.97 -29.40 -47.99
C VAL A 119 3.45 -28.59 -46.79
N GLU A 120 2.78 -27.49 -46.50
CA GLU A 120 3.15 -26.65 -45.35
C GLU A 120 3.05 -27.44 -44.02
N ALA A 121 3.93 -27.13 -43.08
CA ALA A 121 3.92 -27.75 -41.76
C ALA A 121 2.56 -27.53 -41.06
N GLY A 122 2.07 -28.56 -40.37
CA GLY A 122 0.75 -28.51 -39.70
C GLY A 122 -0.45 -28.78 -40.61
N THR A 123 -0.24 -29.04 -41.91
CA THR A 123 -1.32 -29.45 -42.81
C THR A 123 -1.90 -30.79 -42.39
N ASP A 124 -3.23 -30.89 -42.33
CA ASP A 124 -3.96 -32.13 -42.03
C ASP A 124 -3.84 -33.11 -43.21
N LEU A 125 -2.87 -34.02 -43.13
CA LEU A 125 -2.57 -35.01 -44.19
C LEU A 125 -3.74 -35.97 -44.44
N GLU A 126 -4.50 -36.34 -43.41
CA GLU A 126 -5.68 -37.21 -43.54
C GLU A 126 -6.77 -36.50 -44.36
N SER A 127 -7.05 -35.24 -44.03
CA SER A 127 -8.01 -34.42 -44.77
C SER A 127 -7.55 -34.15 -46.20
N LEU A 128 -6.25 -33.88 -46.41
CA LEU A 128 -5.67 -33.66 -47.73
C LEU A 128 -5.84 -34.91 -48.60
N PHE A 129 -5.56 -36.10 -48.04
CA PHE A 129 -5.75 -37.35 -48.77
C PHE A 129 -7.22 -37.58 -49.12
N ARG A 130 -8.11 -37.58 -48.12
CA ARG A 130 -9.54 -37.89 -48.30
C ARG A 130 -10.24 -36.95 -49.29
N ARG A 131 -9.82 -35.68 -49.34
CA ARG A 131 -10.57 -34.63 -50.07
C ARG A 131 -9.93 -34.25 -51.40
N ALA A 132 -8.62 -34.43 -51.56
CA ALA A 132 -7.89 -34.03 -52.75
C ALA A 132 -7.13 -35.21 -53.40
N ILE A 133 -6.23 -35.88 -52.67
CA ILE A 133 -5.24 -36.82 -53.27
C ILE A 133 -5.83 -38.20 -53.59
N GLY A 134 -6.55 -38.81 -52.66
CA GLY A 134 -7.03 -40.18 -52.79
C GLY A 134 -8.51 -40.27 -52.54
N VAL A 135 -9.22 -40.77 -53.55
CA VAL A 135 -10.68 -40.86 -53.50
C VAL A 135 -11.08 -42.33 -53.41
N PRO A 136 -11.51 -42.80 -52.22
CA PRO A 136 -12.07 -44.13 -52.08
C PRO A 136 -13.30 -44.33 -52.96
N GLN A 137 -13.54 -45.58 -53.37
CA GLN A 137 -14.69 -45.97 -54.18
C GLN A 137 -16.00 -45.36 -53.64
N GLY A 138 -16.79 -44.74 -54.53
CA GLY A 138 -18.09 -44.15 -54.18
C GLY A 138 -18.05 -42.82 -53.42
N THR A 139 -16.88 -42.26 -53.10
CA THR A 139 -16.76 -41.00 -52.33
C THR A 139 -16.45 -39.77 -53.18
N PHE A 140 -16.34 -39.91 -54.51
CA PHE A 140 -16.08 -38.81 -55.44
C PHE A 140 -17.10 -37.67 -55.34
N THR A 141 -18.37 -38.01 -55.21
CA THR A 141 -19.47 -37.03 -55.19
C THR A 141 -19.89 -36.65 -53.77
N ALA A 142 -19.52 -37.45 -52.75
CA ALA A 142 -20.04 -37.36 -51.39
C ALA A 142 -19.91 -35.98 -50.75
N ILE A 143 -18.69 -35.39 -50.75
CA ILE A 143 -18.45 -34.08 -50.14
C ILE A 143 -19.26 -32.95 -50.80
N PHE A 144 -19.58 -33.07 -52.09
CA PHE A 144 -20.36 -32.07 -52.81
C PHE A 144 -21.88 -32.23 -52.61
N LEU A 145 -22.32 -33.38 -52.07
CA LEU A 145 -23.70 -33.65 -51.66
C LEU A 145 -23.98 -33.28 -50.19
N GLU A 146 -22.94 -33.02 -49.39
CA GLU A 146 -23.07 -32.52 -48.01
C GLU A 146 -23.71 -31.12 -47.96
N THR A 147 -24.12 -30.68 -46.77
CA THR A 147 -24.69 -29.33 -46.59
C THR A 147 -23.63 -28.23 -46.83
N ALA A 148 -24.07 -27.02 -47.20
CA ALA A 148 -23.18 -25.87 -47.39
C ALA A 148 -22.29 -25.58 -46.16
N ALA A 149 -22.81 -25.79 -44.94
CA ALA A 149 -22.07 -25.61 -43.71
C ALA A 149 -20.95 -26.65 -43.53
N GLU A 150 -21.23 -27.93 -43.83
CA GLU A 150 -20.25 -29.02 -43.73
C GLU A 150 -19.15 -28.86 -44.80
N ARG A 151 -19.53 -28.54 -46.05
CA ARG A 151 -18.58 -28.20 -47.11
C ARG A 151 -17.69 -27.03 -46.72
N LYS A 152 -18.28 -25.94 -46.21
CA LYS A 152 -17.54 -24.76 -45.78
C LYS A 152 -16.56 -25.07 -44.67
N LYS A 153 -16.96 -25.84 -43.66
CA LYS A 153 -16.07 -26.30 -42.59
C LYS A 153 -14.95 -27.19 -43.14
N ALA A 154 -15.26 -28.07 -44.10
CA ALA A 154 -14.29 -28.97 -44.69
C ALA A 154 -13.24 -28.21 -45.53
N PHE A 155 -13.67 -27.41 -46.50
CA PHE A 155 -12.79 -26.69 -47.40
C PHE A 155 -12.10 -25.50 -46.72
N ASP A 156 -12.73 -24.76 -45.78
CA ASP A 156 -12.02 -23.70 -45.03
C ASP A 156 -10.83 -24.26 -44.22
N LYS A 157 -10.94 -25.50 -43.71
CA LYS A 157 -9.85 -26.20 -43.04
C LYS A 157 -8.76 -26.63 -44.03
N LEU A 158 -9.16 -27.15 -45.20
CA LEU A 158 -8.22 -27.57 -46.25
C LEU A 158 -7.44 -26.37 -46.82
N LEU A 159 -8.12 -25.25 -47.05
CA LEU A 159 -7.57 -24.00 -47.58
C LEU A 159 -6.87 -23.14 -46.50
N LYS A 160 -6.83 -23.61 -45.24
CA LYS A 160 -6.28 -22.90 -44.06
C LYS A 160 -6.85 -21.50 -43.82
N VAL A 161 -8.04 -21.22 -44.34
CA VAL A 161 -8.72 -19.92 -44.14
C VAL A 161 -9.12 -19.72 -42.68
N GLU A 162 -9.35 -20.81 -41.95
CA GLU A 162 -9.71 -20.79 -40.53
C GLU A 162 -8.57 -20.23 -39.63
N GLU A 163 -7.30 -20.35 -40.04
CA GLU A 163 -6.16 -19.84 -39.25
C GLU A 163 -6.20 -18.31 -39.11
N TYR A 164 -6.63 -17.61 -40.17
CA TYR A 164 -6.82 -16.15 -40.15
C TYR A 164 -7.91 -15.74 -39.14
N ARG A 165 -9.01 -16.49 -39.08
CA ARG A 165 -10.11 -16.24 -38.12
C ARG A 165 -9.64 -16.48 -36.69
N GLN A 166 -8.92 -17.59 -36.45
CA GLN A 166 -8.37 -17.91 -35.13
C GLN A 166 -7.33 -16.87 -34.69
N GLY A 167 -6.47 -16.39 -35.59
CA GLY A 167 -5.52 -15.31 -35.33
C GLY A 167 -6.23 -14.02 -34.90
N ALA A 168 -7.27 -13.62 -35.62
CA ALA A 168 -8.08 -12.45 -35.28
C ALA A 168 -8.82 -12.58 -33.93
N GLU A 169 -9.32 -13.77 -33.60
CA GLU A 169 -10.00 -14.00 -32.31
C GLU A 169 -9.00 -14.00 -31.15
N LYS A 170 -7.82 -14.62 -31.29
CA LYS A 170 -6.76 -14.56 -30.27
C LYS A 170 -6.27 -13.13 -30.02
N LEU A 171 -6.16 -12.31 -31.06
CA LEU A 171 -5.77 -10.90 -30.90
C LEU A 171 -6.80 -10.07 -30.12
N ARG A 172 -8.06 -10.51 -30.04
CA ARG A 172 -9.09 -9.83 -29.26
C ARG A 172 -8.73 -9.73 -27.77
N GLU A 173 -8.14 -10.78 -27.21
CA GLU A 173 -7.68 -10.79 -25.82
C GLU A 173 -6.54 -9.79 -25.61
N THR A 174 -5.66 -9.66 -26.60
CA THR A 174 -4.54 -8.72 -26.57
C THR A 174 -5.03 -7.27 -26.64
N VAL A 175 -6.01 -6.96 -27.52
CA VAL A 175 -6.65 -5.65 -27.58
C VAL A 175 -7.26 -5.28 -26.22
N ARG A 176 -8.05 -6.18 -25.62
CA ARG A 176 -8.67 -5.96 -24.32
C ARG A 176 -7.64 -5.73 -23.21
N TYR A 177 -6.52 -6.45 -23.24
CA TYR A 177 -5.43 -6.25 -22.29
C TYR A 177 -4.82 -4.85 -22.41
N ILE A 178 -4.58 -4.37 -23.63
CA ILE A 178 -4.02 -3.03 -23.89
C ILE A 178 -5.01 -1.95 -23.44
N GLU A 179 -6.30 -2.08 -23.76
CA GLU A 179 -7.35 -1.14 -23.32
C GLU A 179 -7.42 -1.02 -21.79
N ASN A 180 -7.34 -2.14 -21.08
CA ASN A 180 -7.27 -2.14 -19.62
C ASN A 180 -6.03 -1.42 -19.10
N LYS A 181 -4.86 -1.61 -19.73
CA LYS A 181 -3.63 -0.89 -19.38
C LYS A 181 -3.75 0.61 -19.62
N ILE A 182 -4.30 1.03 -20.75
CA ILE A 182 -4.56 2.45 -21.06
C ILE A 182 -5.47 3.06 -19.99
N THR A 183 -6.52 2.34 -19.59
CA THR A 183 -7.47 2.80 -18.55
C THR A 183 -6.77 2.99 -17.21
N ALA A 184 -5.95 2.02 -16.77
CA ALA A 184 -5.19 2.13 -15.54
C ALA A 184 -4.20 3.32 -15.54
N VAL A 185 -3.54 3.59 -16.68
CA VAL A 185 -2.66 4.75 -16.84
C VAL A 185 -3.46 6.05 -16.80
N ARG A 186 -4.63 6.12 -17.45
CA ARG A 186 -5.53 7.29 -17.39
C ARG A 186 -5.98 7.61 -15.96
N GLU A 187 -6.30 6.61 -15.15
CA GLU A 187 -6.66 6.81 -13.75
C GLU A 187 -5.50 7.40 -12.94
N LYS A 188 -4.28 6.93 -13.15
CA LYS A 188 -3.09 7.49 -12.48
C LYS A 188 -2.86 8.94 -12.87
N ILE A 189 -2.99 9.27 -14.16
CA ILE A 189 -2.89 10.64 -14.66
C ILE A 189 -3.93 11.53 -13.97
N ALA A 190 -5.20 11.10 -13.93
CA ALA A 190 -6.27 11.87 -13.30
C ALA A 190 -6.04 12.11 -11.79
N ARG A 191 -5.50 11.11 -11.05
CA ARG A 191 -5.12 11.29 -9.64
C ARG A 191 -3.99 12.32 -9.49
N ALA A 192 -2.96 12.23 -10.33
CA ALA A 192 -1.86 13.19 -10.35
C ALA A 192 -2.34 14.62 -10.68
N GLU A 193 -3.28 14.79 -11.62
CA GLU A 193 -3.90 16.09 -11.92
C GLU A 193 -4.62 16.66 -10.71
N GLY A 194 -5.39 15.84 -9.99
CA GLY A 194 -6.08 16.25 -8.78
C GLY A 194 -5.14 16.74 -7.69
N GLU A 195 -4.01 16.06 -7.49
CA GLU A 195 -2.98 16.47 -6.52
C GLU A 195 -2.22 17.72 -6.95
N LEU A 196 -1.96 17.88 -8.25
CA LEU A 196 -1.25 19.03 -8.82
C LEU A 196 -2.10 20.30 -8.93
N ALA A 197 -3.43 20.20 -8.80
CA ALA A 197 -4.34 21.35 -8.87
C ALA A 197 -4.01 22.45 -7.84
N ARG A 198 -3.43 22.07 -6.69
CA ARG A 198 -3.00 22.99 -5.63
C ARG A 198 -1.55 23.47 -5.76
N PHE A 199 -0.80 23.04 -6.77
CA PHE A 199 0.63 23.36 -6.89
C PHE A 199 0.90 24.88 -6.89
N GLU A 200 0.16 25.63 -7.72
CA GLU A 200 0.33 27.08 -7.82
C GLU A 200 -0.04 27.80 -6.51
N LEU A 201 -1.08 27.32 -5.82
CA LEU A 201 -1.47 27.85 -4.52
C LEU A 201 -0.36 27.63 -3.47
N VAL A 202 0.15 26.40 -3.36
CA VAL A 202 1.24 26.07 -2.43
C VAL A 202 2.51 26.86 -2.77
N GLU A 203 2.80 27.07 -4.06
CA GLU A 203 3.97 27.84 -4.51
C GLU A 203 3.87 29.33 -4.11
N THR A 204 2.67 29.92 -4.24
CA THR A 204 2.43 31.30 -3.84
C THR A 204 2.44 31.48 -2.32
N GLU A 205 1.88 30.52 -1.57
CA GLU A 205 1.98 30.50 -0.11
C GLU A 205 3.44 30.40 0.35
N TYR A 206 4.23 29.49 -0.24
CA TYR A 206 5.65 29.34 0.08
C TYR A 206 6.41 30.65 -0.13
N LYS A 207 6.24 31.31 -1.28
CA LYS A 207 6.90 32.60 -1.58
C LYS A 207 6.50 33.67 -0.57
N THR A 208 5.25 33.67 -0.13
CA THR A 208 4.74 34.64 0.86
C THR A 208 5.40 34.42 2.22
N PHE A 209 5.40 33.18 2.73
CA PHE A 209 6.02 32.86 4.01
C PHE A 209 7.54 33.01 3.99
N ALA A 210 8.21 32.69 2.87
CA ALA A 210 9.65 32.90 2.71
C ALA A 210 10.03 34.40 2.79
N ASN A 211 9.23 35.27 2.17
CA ASN A 211 9.44 36.72 2.27
C ASN A 211 9.17 37.22 3.70
N GLN A 212 8.11 36.75 4.35
CA GLN A 212 7.82 37.09 5.76
C GLN A 212 8.93 36.63 6.70
N ALA A 213 9.47 35.42 6.50
CA ALA A 213 10.61 34.91 7.28
C ALA A 213 11.84 35.81 7.12
N LYS A 214 12.10 36.28 5.89
CA LYS A 214 13.21 37.18 5.61
C LYS A 214 13.05 38.54 6.30
N GLU A 215 11.85 39.13 6.24
CA GLU A 215 11.55 40.40 6.91
C GLU A 215 11.63 40.30 8.44
N LEU A 216 11.02 39.26 9.02
CA LEU A 216 11.09 38.98 10.46
C LEU A 216 12.53 38.73 10.92
N GLY A 217 13.34 38.04 10.12
CA GLY A 217 14.76 37.83 10.39
C GLY A 217 15.55 39.14 10.46
N ALA A 218 15.34 40.04 9.50
CA ALA A 218 15.98 41.35 9.49
C ALA A 218 15.51 42.25 10.65
N ASN A 219 14.25 42.15 11.06
CA ASN A 219 13.72 42.88 12.21
C ASN A 219 14.27 42.33 13.54
N LEU A 220 14.40 41.01 13.66
CA LEU A 220 14.97 40.38 14.84
C LEU A 220 16.44 40.80 15.04
N GLU A 221 17.22 40.87 13.97
CA GLU A 221 18.62 41.32 14.03
C GLU A 221 18.73 42.78 14.53
N LYS A 222 17.82 43.66 14.09
CA LYS A 222 17.76 45.03 14.61
C LYS A 222 17.41 45.08 16.10
N LEU A 223 16.41 44.30 16.52
CA LEU A 223 15.99 44.20 17.92
C LEU A 223 17.07 43.60 18.82
N GLU A 224 17.82 42.61 18.33
CA GLU A 224 18.97 42.03 19.03
C GLU A 224 20.04 43.08 19.31
N ASN A 225 20.39 43.91 18.32
CA ASN A 225 21.32 45.01 18.52
C ASN A 225 20.77 46.07 19.50
N GLU A 226 19.48 46.40 19.41
CA GLU A 226 18.85 47.37 20.32
C GLU A 226 18.82 46.87 21.78
N VAL A 227 18.52 45.59 22.00
CA VAL A 227 18.57 44.95 23.33
C VAL A 227 20.00 44.98 23.87
N ASP A 228 21.01 44.66 23.08
CA ASP A 228 22.41 44.69 23.51
C ASP A 228 22.86 46.11 23.90
N GLU A 229 22.55 47.12 23.09
CA GLU A 229 22.87 48.53 23.40
C GLU A 229 22.18 49.02 24.69
N LYS A 230 20.90 48.68 24.87
CA LYS A 230 20.13 49.07 26.05
C LYS A 230 20.55 48.31 27.30
N SER A 231 20.87 47.03 27.18
CA SER A 231 21.37 46.19 28.27
C SER A 231 22.68 46.75 28.84
N GLN A 232 23.64 47.07 27.97
CA GLN A 232 24.91 47.70 28.39
C GLN A 232 24.70 49.07 29.06
N THR A 233 23.69 49.82 28.60
CA THR A 233 23.36 51.13 29.19
C THR A 233 22.77 50.96 30.59
N VAL A 234 21.85 50.02 30.77
CA VAL A 234 21.25 49.69 32.08
C VAL A 234 22.31 49.14 33.05
N GLU A 235 23.20 48.26 32.59
CA GLU A 235 24.27 47.68 33.42
C GLU A 235 25.19 48.77 34.00
N LYS A 236 25.56 49.77 33.19
CA LYS A 236 26.31 50.95 33.68
C LYS A 236 25.55 51.74 34.74
N PHE A 237 24.24 51.90 34.59
CA PHE A 237 23.42 52.59 35.60
C PHE A 237 23.26 51.77 36.88
N ASP A 238 23.16 50.44 36.78
CA ASP A 238 23.10 49.53 37.93
C ASP A 238 24.42 49.56 38.75
N GLU A 239 25.58 49.61 38.08
CA GLU A 239 26.87 49.80 38.74
C GLU A 239 26.96 51.13 39.50
N VAL A 240 26.46 52.22 38.91
CA VAL A 240 26.42 53.52 39.57
C VAL A 240 25.42 53.50 40.74
N GLU A 241 24.24 52.91 40.58
CA GLU A 241 23.22 52.79 41.64
C GLU A 241 23.73 52.01 42.85
N THR A 242 24.40 50.87 42.61
CA THR A 242 25.02 50.08 43.68
C THR A 242 26.10 50.87 44.40
N LYS A 243 26.95 51.59 43.68
CA LYS A 243 27.98 52.47 44.28
C LYS A 243 27.39 53.61 45.11
N VAL A 244 26.32 54.26 44.64
CA VAL A 244 25.62 55.31 45.37
C VAL A 244 25.00 54.76 46.66
N ASN A 245 24.39 53.57 46.60
CA ASN A 245 23.77 52.94 47.78
C ASN A 245 24.82 52.50 48.83
N GLU A 246 25.97 51.97 48.40
CA GLU A 246 27.09 51.66 49.29
C GLU A 246 27.60 52.91 50.03
N LEU A 247 27.86 53.99 49.28
CA LEU A 247 28.36 55.26 49.82
C LEU A 247 27.34 55.91 50.77
N LYS A 248 26.04 55.83 50.45
CA LYS A 248 24.96 56.28 51.33
C LYS A 248 24.96 55.53 52.66
N SER A 249 25.06 54.19 52.60
CA SER A 249 25.10 53.37 53.82
C SER A 249 26.34 53.66 54.68
N ALA A 250 27.49 53.94 54.05
CA ALA A 250 28.71 54.34 54.75
C ALA A 250 28.57 55.71 55.41
N PHE A 251 28.00 56.69 54.70
CA PHE A 251 27.69 58.01 55.24
C PHE A 251 26.71 57.94 56.43
N ASP A 252 25.56 57.27 56.29
CA ASP A 252 24.55 57.17 57.35
C ASP A 252 25.12 56.59 58.64
N LYS A 253 26.03 55.59 58.54
CA LYS A 253 26.75 55.02 59.69
C LYS A 253 27.66 56.04 60.37
N LEU A 254 28.54 56.70 59.60
CA LEU A 254 29.50 57.68 60.13
C LEU A 254 28.81 58.94 60.68
N HIS A 255 27.71 59.35 60.06
CA HIS A 255 26.88 60.44 60.54
C HIS A 255 26.25 60.11 61.91
N THR A 256 25.76 58.88 62.08
CA THR A 256 25.23 58.40 63.35
C THR A 256 26.30 58.38 64.45
N GLU A 257 27.52 57.93 64.14
CA GLU A 257 28.64 57.96 65.11
C GLU A 257 29.09 59.39 65.44
N THR A 258 29.02 60.32 64.48
CA THR A 258 29.30 61.75 64.72
C THR A 258 28.31 62.34 65.72
N ILE A 259 27.01 62.12 65.53
CA ILE A 259 25.96 62.60 66.45
C ILE A 259 26.17 62.04 67.87
N ARG A 260 26.53 60.75 67.98
CA ARG A 260 26.86 60.13 69.29
C ARG A 260 28.08 60.80 69.92
N GLY A 261 29.13 61.07 69.14
CA GLY A 261 30.32 61.78 69.59
C GLY A 261 30.04 63.21 70.07
N GLU A 262 29.13 63.95 69.44
CA GLU A 262 28.74 65.31 69.85
C GLU A 262 28.06 65.33 71.20
N ILE A 263 27.11 64.40 71.42
CA ILE A 263 26.42 64.23 72.69
C ILE A 263 27.43 63.90 73.80
N LEU A 264 28.40 63.03 73.52
CA LEU A 264 29.44 62.65 74.46
C LEU A 264 30.35 63.83 74.81
N LEU A 265 30.77 64.64 73.83
CA LEU A 265 31.59 65.83 74.05
C LEU A 265 30.87 66.86 74.91
N GLN A 266 29.58 67.10 74.66
CA GLN A 266 28.76 68.06 75.42
C GLN A 266 28.59 67.62 76.88
N GLN A 267 28.49 66.31 77.13
CA GLN A 267 28.50 65.78 78.50
C GLN A 267 29.84 66.06 79.19
N LYS A 268 30.96 65.82 78.51
CA LYS A 268 32.31 66.06 79.05
C LYS A 268 32.64 67.54 79.28
N GLU A 269 32.13 68.45 78.45
CA GLU A 269 32.27 69.90 78.63
C GLU A 269 31.60 70.40 79.91
N ASN A 270 30.38 69.92 80.17
CA ASN A 270 29.64 70.26 81.38
C ASN A 270 30.34 69.77 82.65
N GLU A 271 30.94 68.57 82.60
CA GLU A 271 31.74 68.03 83.71
C GLU A 271 32.99 68.89 83.99
N LEU A 272 33.65 69.42 82.95
CA LEU A 272 34.85 70.27 83.09
C LEU A 272 34.53 71.66 83.68
N ASN A 273 33.42 72.27 83.28
CA ASN A 273 33.00 73.58 83.78
C ASN A 273 32.62 73.55 85.26
N GLN A 274 32.02 72.45 85.73
CA GLN A 274 31.69 72.27 87.14
C GLN A 274 32.96 72.16 88.01
N ALA A 275 33.99 71.44 87.54
CA ALA A 275 35.27 71.29 88.23
C ALA A 275 36.02 72.62 88.44
N ASN A 276 35.99 73.53 87.46
CA ASN A 276 36.64 74.85 87.54
C ASN A 276 36.04 75.77 88.62
N ALA A 277 34.71 75.78 88.78
CA ALA A 277 34.02 76.64 89.75
C ALA A 277 34.29 76.23 91.22
N ALA A 278 34.65 74.97 91.44
CA ALA A 278 34.93 74.42 92.77
C ALA A 278 36.35 74.78 93.27
N ALA A 279 37.34 74.91 92.37
CA ALA A 279 38.74 75.16 92.73
C ALA A 279 38.99 76.53 93.41
N GLU A 280 38.23 77.58 93.06
CA GLU A 280 38.39 78.92 93.66
C GLU A 280 37.82 79.06 95.08
N ARG A 281 36.87 78.20 95.47
CA ARG A 281 36.20 78.28 96.79
C ARG A 281 37.03 77.69 97.94
N ILE A 282 38.09 76.94 97.63
CA ILE A 282 38.87 76.15 98.59
C ILE A 282 39.94 76.97 99.34
N LYS A 283 40.44 78.07 98.77
CA LYS A 283 41.54 78.89 99.35
C LYS A 283 41.23 79.57 100.70
N VAL A 284 39.96 79.67 101.09
CA VAL A 284 39.53 80.51 102.24
C VAL A 284 39.31 79.70 103.54
N ILE A 285 39.24 78.36 103.48
CA ILE A 285 38.66 77.53 104.57
C ILE A 285 39.66 76.49 105.13
N GLU A 286 40.95 76.60 104.79
CA GLU A 286 41.95 75.54 105.01
C GLU A 286 42.29 75.25 106.50
N VAL A 287 42.10 76.21 107.40
CA VAL A 287 42.59 76.09 108.80
C VAL A 287 41.67 75.24 109.68
N ASP A 288 40.35 75.32 109.51
CA ASP A 288 39.39 74.54 110.31
C ASP A 288 39.22 73.08 109.82
N TYR A 289 39.54 72.81 108.54
CA TYR A 289 39.54 71.47 107.93
C TYR A 289 40.57 70.52 108.55
N LYS A 290 41.74 71.03 108.96
CA LYS A 290 42.81 70.21 109.55
C LYS A 290 42.43 69.60 110.92
N LYS A 291 41.50 70.20 111.65
CA LYS A 291 40.97 69.62 112.91
C LYS A 291 39.95 68.50 112.67
N HIS A 292 39.25 68.53 111.53
CA HIS A 292 38.30 67.49 111.14
C HIS A 292 39.01 66.22 110.59
N LEU A 293 40.15 66.38 109.92
CA LEU A 293 40.94 65.26 109.38
C LEU A 293 41.47 64.28 110.43
N ALA A 294 41.74 64.74 111.65
CA ALA A 294 42.19 63.87 112.74
C ALA A 294 41.09 62.89 113.19
N ALA A 295 39.82 63.31 113.17
CA ALA A 295 38.67 62.46 113.49
C ALA A 295 38.28 61.51 112.33
N LEU A 296 38.56 61.90 111.08
CA LEU A 296 38.32 61.09 109.88
C LEU A 296 39.31 59.93 109.71
N ALA A 297 40.53 60.05 110.22
CA ALA A 297 41.57 59.03 110.06
C ALA A 297 41.20 57.70 110.75
N GLU A 298 40.55 57.74 111.91
CA GLU A 298 40.07 56.53 112.60
C GLU A 298 38.79 55.96 111.96
N LEU A 299 37.88 56.80 111.47
CA LEU A 299 36.69 56.37 110.70
C LEU A 299 37.08 55.68 109.36
N LYS A 300 38.19 56.10 108.73
CA LYS A 300 38.68 55.52 107.47
C LYS A 300 39.17 54.07 107.60
N SER A 301 39.64 53.67 108.79
CA SER A 301 40.02 52.28 109.07
C SER A 301 38.80 51.35 109.13
N LEU A 302 37.65 51.87 109.55
CA LEU A 302 36.36 51.17 109.59
C LEU A 302 35.67 51.16 108.21
N ASP A 303 35.83 52.22 107.40
CA ASP A 303 35.33 52.26 106.01
C ASP A 303 36.10 51.31 105.07
N ALA A 304 37.39 51.06 105.30
CA ALA A 304 38.16 50.06 104.55
C ALA A 304 37.59 48.64 104.72
N GLN A 305 37.10 48.31 105.91
CA GLN A 305 36.42 47.04 106.19
C GLN A 305 35.00 47.00 105.57
N ARG A 306 34.35 48.16 105.39
CA ARG A 306 33.05 48.31 104.73
C ARG A 306 33.14 48.21 103.20
N ALA A 307 34.19 48.77 102.59
CA ALA A 307 34.46 48.70 101.16
C ALA A 307 34.81 47.29 100.69
N GLU A 308 35.55 46.53 101.51
CA GLU A 308 35.85 45.12 101.21
C GLU A 308 34.57 44.25 101.25
N ARG A 309 33.66 44.52 102.20
CA ARG A 309 32.33 43.90 102.25
C ARG A 309 31.48 44.21 101.00
N ASP A 310 31.47 45.47 100.55
CA ASP A 310 30.65 45.89 99.41
C ASP A 310 31.25 45.43 98.06
N ARG A 311 32.58 45.32 97.94
CA ARG A 311 33.26 44.68 96.79
C ARG A 311 32.89 43.19 96.67
N LEU A 312 32.98 42.46 97.79
CA LEU A 312 32.56 41.06 97.84
C LEU A 312 31.08 40.89 97.44
N ARG A 313 30.23 41.87 97.75
CA ARG A 313 28.80 41.88 97.38
C ARG A 313 28.55 42.11 95.88
N VAL A 314 29.33 42.99 95.24
CA VAL A 314 29.24 43.26 93.80
C VAL A 314 29.79 42.10 92.98
N ASP A 315 30.89 41.49 93.42
CA ASP A 315 31.46 40.34 92.72
C ASP A 315 30.57 39.08 92.88
N LEU A 316 29.91 38.91 94.04
CA LEU A 316 28.87 37.90 94.22
C LEU A 316 27.69 38.11 93.25
N ALA A 317 27.22 39.35 93.06
CA ALA A 317 26.14 39.66 92.12
C ALA A 317 26.51 39.43 90.64
N LYS A 318 27.78 39.66 90.25
CA LYS A 318 28.27 39.35 88.88
C LYS A 318 28.28 37.84 88.62
N ILE A 319 28.76 37.06 89.59
CA ILE A 319 28.76 35.59 89.50
C ILE A 319 27.32 35.06 89.45
N GLU A 320 26.40 35.63 90.24
CA GLU A 320 24.99 35.27 90.20
C GLU A 320 24.34 35.55 88.84
N ASN A 321 24.63 36.69 88.21
CA ASN A 321 24.12 37.00 86.86
C ASN A 321 24.74 36.10 85.78
N ALA A 322 26.03 35.77 85.88
CA ALA A 322 26.68 34.83 84.96
C ALA A 322 26.08 33.41 85.08
N ILE A 323 25.78 32.97 86.31
CA ILE A 323 25.07 31.69 86.57
C ILE A 323 23.67 31.72 85.92
N VAL A 324 22.95 32.83 85.97
CA VAL A 324 21.61 32.94 85.34
C VAL A 324 21.69 32.85 83.82
N SER A 325 22.67 33.49 83.18
CA SER A 325 22.87 33.44 81.73
C SER A 325 23.24 32.02 81.26
N GLU A 326 24.18 31.37 81.95
CA GLU A 326 24.62 30.00 81.62
C GLU A 326 23.50 28.97 81.90
N LYS A 327 22.66 29.18 82.93
CA LYS A 327 21.45 28.36 83.18
C LYS A 327 20.40 28.51 82.06
N ALA A 328 20.28 29.69 81.44
CA ALA A 328 19.37 29.90 80.31
C ALA A 328 19.85 29.19 79.03
N GLU A 329 21.15 29.22 78.74
CA GLU A 329 21.73 28.46 77.62
C GLU A 329 21.68 26.94 77.84
N GLN A 330 21.92 26.46 79.06
CA GLN A 330 21.75 25.05 79.44
C GLN A 330 20.30 24.59 79.19
N LYS A 331 19.31 25.42 79.53
CA LYS A 331 17.89 25.13 79.30
C LYS A 331 17.54 25.05 77.80
N SER A 332 18.04 25.99 76.99
CA SER A 332 17.84 25.99 75.53
C SER A 332 18.47 24.76 74.85
N CYS A 333 19.71 24.41 75.21
CA CYS A 333 20.36 23.19 74.70
C CYS A 333 19.63 21.92 75.16
N GLY A 334 19.12 21.89 76.39
CA GLY A 334 18.30 20.80 76.92
C GLY A 334 16.96 20.63 76.18
N GLU A 335 16.28 21.72 75.82
CA GLU A 335 15.04 21.69 75.03
C GLU A 335 15.27 21.20 73.59
N ASN A 336 16.39 21.58 72.97
CA ASN A 336 16.75 21.08 71.64
C ASN A 336 17.19 19.62 71.65
N LEU A 337 17.86 19.14 72.71
CA LEU A 337 18.16 17.72 72.89
C LEU A 337 16.90 16.87 73.13
N LYS A 338 15.85 17.43 73.76
CA LYS A 338 14.53 16.78 73.84
C LYS A 338 13.90 16.59 72.46
N LYS A 339 13.92 17.61 71.60
CA LYS A 339 13.44 17.52 70.21
C LYS A 339 14.20 16.45 69.41
N VAL A 340 15.51 16.34 69.60
CA VAL A 340 16.32 15.26 68.99
C VAL A 340 15.92 13.88 69.52
N SER A 341 15.59 13.74 70.80
CA SER A 341 15.10 12.46 71.35
C SER A 341 13.71 12.08 70.80
N GLU A 342 12.82 13.06 70.63
CA GLU A 342 11.51 12.88 70.00
C GLU A 342 11.67 12.50 68.52
N ALA A 343 12.61 13.12 67.80
CA ALA A 343 12.94 12.76 66.42
C ALA A 343 13.46 11.32 66.31
N ARG A 344 14.32 10.85 67.23
CA ARG A 344 14.76 9.43 67.29
C ARG A 344 13.60 8.47 67.52
N GLU A 345 12.68 8.80 68.43
CA GLU A 345 11.51 7.96 68.68
C GLU A 345 10.58 7.91 67.45
N ASN A 346 10.41 9.04 66.77
CA ASN A 346 9.61 9.13 65.55
C ASN A 346 10.26 8.40 64.36
N ILE A 347 11.60 8.40 64.24
CA ILE A 347 12.33 7.59 63.26
C ILE A 347 11.99 6.10 63.44
N SER A 348 12.03 5.59 64.67
CA SER A 348 11.68 4.18 64.96
C SER A 348 10.23 3.85 64.62
N LYS A 349 9.30 4.82 64.75
CA LYS A 349 7.87 4.64 64.42
C LYS A 349 7.59 4.70 62.92
N ILE A 350 8.37 5.48 62.17
CA ILE A 350 8.18 5.70 60.72
C ILE A 350 8.94 4.66 59.88
N GLN A 351 9.99 4.03 60.41
CA GLN A 351 10.80 3.04 59.70
C GLN A 351 9.99 1.85 59.11
N PRO A 352 8.98 1.29 59.81
CA PRO A 352 8.08 0.28 59.23
C PRO A 352 7.21 0.84 58.10
N GLN A 353 6.77 2.10 58.20
CA GLN A 353 5.94 2.76 57.18
C GLN A 353 6.73 3.05 55.90
N VAL A 354 8.04 3.32 55.99
CA VAL A 354 8.93 3.47 54.83
C VAL A 354 9.11 2.14 54.09
N ARG A 355 9.24 1.03 54.83
CA ARG A 355 9.26 -0.32 54.21
C ARG A 355 7.95 -0.61 53.47
N GLN A 356 6.83 -0.32 54.12
CA GLN A 356 5.50 -0.46 53.53
C GLN A 356 5.31 0.43 52.29
N GLN A 357 5.79 1.68 52.33
CA GLN A 357 5.79 2.59 51.17
C GLN A 357 6.61 1.98 50.02
N THR A 358 7.81 1.48 50.29
CA THR A 358 8.71 0.91 49.26
C THR A 358 8.09 -0.33 48.60
N GLU A 359 7.45 -1.21 49.39
CA GLU A 359 6.75 -2.40 48.87
C GLU A 359 5.53 -2.02 48.02
N LEU A 360 4.72 -1.07 48.48
CA LEU A 360 3.56 -0.57 47.74
C LEU A 360 3.95 0.16 46.46
N GLU A 361 5.05 0.93 46.45
CA GLU A 361 5.57 1.59 45.25
C GLU A 361 6.09 0.57 44.23
N LYS A 362 6.81 -0.47 44.69
CA LYS A 362 7.24 -1.58 43.83
C LYS A 362 6.03 -2.34 43.25
N HIS A 363 5.00 -2.57 44.05
CA HIS A 363 3.78 -3.24 43.61
C HIS A 363 2.95 -2.40 42.64
N ARG A 364 2.88 -1.08 42.87
CA ARG A 364 2.30 -0.12 41.93
C ARG A 364 3.00 -0.16 40.58
N GLU A 365 4.32 -0.25 40.57
CA GLU A 365 5.09 -0.30 39.32
C GLU A 365 4.85 -1.60 38.54
N THR A 366 4.77 -2.74 39.23
CA THR A 366 4.38 -4.01 38.58
C THR A 366 2.97 -3.93 37.98
N LEU A 367 1.99 -3.41 38.74
CA LEU A 367 0.62 -3.28 38.25
C LEU A 367 0.47 -2.24 37.13
N ARG A 368 1.32 -1.20 37.09
CA ARG A 368 1.36 -0.25 35.96
C ARG A 368 1.84 -0.93 34.67
N ASN A 369 2.87 -1.78 34.77
CA ASN A 369 3.34 -2.55 33.62
C ASN A 369 2.29 -3.57 33.15
N ASP A 370 1.64 -4.26 34.08
CA ASP A 370 0.55 -5.19 33.77
C ASP A 370 -0.67 -4.48 33.16
N LEU A 371 -1.00 -3.27 33.64
CA LEU A 371 -2.05 -2.43 33.07
C LEU A 371 -1.73 -2.00 31.64
N ALA A 372 -0.48 -1.67 31.34
CA ALA A 372 -0.04 -1.31 29.99
C ALA A 372 -0.18 -2.50 29.02
N SER A 373 0.25 -3.69 29.45
CA SER A 373 0.09 -4.94 28.69
C SER A 373 -1.38 -5.30 28.45
N ALA A 374 -2.21 -5.21 29.49
CA ALA A 374 -3.64 -5.52 29.40
C ALA A 374 -4.38 -4.52 28.49
N LYS A 375 -4.04 -3.21 28.54
CA LYS A 375 -4.60 -2.19 27.63
C LYS A 375 -4.19 -2.43 26.18
N ALA A 376 -2.96 -2.87 25.94
CA ALA A 376 -2.52 -3.25 24.59
C ALA A 376 -3.32 -4.45 24.06
N ALA A 377 -3.59 -5.46 24.90
CA ALA A 377 -4.45 -6.58 24.54
C ALA A 377 -5.90 -6.15 24.26
N GLU A 378 -6.48 -5.26 25.07
CA GLU A 378 -7.83 -4.69 24.87
C GLU A 378 -7.94 -3.95 23.53
N ASN A 379 -6.93 -3.16 23.15
CA ASN A 379 -6.89 -2.49 21.85
C ASN A 379 -6.83 -3.47 20.67
N GLN A 380 -6.12 -4.61 20.80
CA GLN A 380 -6.11 -5.66 19.78
C GLN A 380 -7.49 -6.31 19.64
N VAL A 381 -8.18 -6.59 20.76
CA VAL A 381 -9.54 -7.15 20.75
C VAL A 381 -10.51 -6.23 20.00
N ASN A 382 -10.45 -4.91 20.25
CA ASN A 382 -11.27 -3.92 19.56
C ASN A 382 -10.95 -3.86 18.06
N GLY A 383 -9.67 -3.97 17.68
CA GLY A 383 -9.24 -4.04 16.28
C GLY A 383 -9.77 -5.27 15.54
N TYR A 384 -9.81 -6.43 16.19
CA TYR A 384 -10.42 -7.64 15.63
C TYR A 384 -11.95 -7.56 15.57
N GLU A 385 -12.60 -6.86 16.51
CA GLU A 385 -14.05 -6.65 16.50
C GLU A 385 -14.51 -5.84 15.28
N GLU A 386 -13.80 -4.77 14.94
CA GLU A 386 -14.04 -4.00 13.72
C GLU A 386 -13.80 -4.84 12.44
N LYS A 387 -12.75 -5.68 12.39
CA LYS A 387 -12.53 -6.61 11.28
C LYS A 387 -13.69 -7.59 11.11
N LEU A 388 -14.17 -8.19 12.21
CA LEU A 388 -15.31 -9.11 12.20
C LEU A 388 -16.62 -8.43 11.77
N LYS A 389 -16.81 -7.17 12.14
CA LYS A 389 -17.94 -6.36 11.71
C LYS A 389 -17.91 -6.12 10.19
N ASN A 390 -16.75 -5.81 9.63
CA ASN A 390 -16.59 -5.66 8.18
C ASN A 390 -16.82 -6.98 7.43
N LEU A 391 -16.28 -8.10 7.92
CA LEU A 391 -16.54 -9.44 7.39
C LEU A 391 -18.01 -9.82 7.46
N ARG A 392 -18.74 -9.44 8.52
CA ARG A 392 -20.19 -9.64 8.61
C ARG A 392 -20.94 -8.85 7.55
N ASN A 393 -20.54 -7.60 7.30
CA ASN A 393 -21.15 -6.79 6.25
C ASN A 393 -20.90 -7.39 4.86
N GLU A 394 -19.67 -7.82 4.56
CA GLU A 394 -19.36 -8.56 3.33
C GLU A 394 -20.17 -9.84 3.20
N LEU A 395 -20.28 -10.64 4.27
CA LEU A 395 -21.08 -11.86 4.25
C LEU A 395 -22.56 -11.56 3.98
N THR A 396 -23.07 -10.45 4.52
CA THR A 396 -24.45 -10.02 4.30
C THR A 396 -24.66 -9.61 2.84
N ASP A 397 -23.72 -8.87 2.26
CA ASP A 397 -23.76 -8.47 0.85
C ASP A 397 -23.65 -9.68 -0.09
N VAL A 398 -22.69 -10.57 0.14
CA VAL A 398 -22.54 -11.81 -0.64
C VAL A 398 -23.79 -12.69 -0.52
N ASN A 399 -24.40 -12.81 0.66
CA ASN A 399 -25.66 -13.54 0.82
C ASN A 399 -26.81 -12.88 0.05
N ASN A 400 -26.89 -11.56 0.01
CA ASN A 400 -27.89 -10.85 -0.78
C ASN A 400 -27.66 -11.06 -2.29
N GLN A 401 -26.41 -11.03 -2.75
CA GLN A 401 -26.05 -11.31 -4.14
C GLN A 401 -26.39 -12.76 -4.53
N ILE A 402 -26.11 -13.73 -3.63
CA ILE A 402 -26.52 -15.13 -3.82
C ILE A 402 -28.03 -15.23 -3.93
N ARG A 403 -28.79 -14.63 -3.00
CA ARG A 403 -30.26 -14.66 -3.04
C ARG A 403 -30.82 -14.09 -4.34
N VAL A 404 -30.30 -12.94 -4.78
CA VAL A 404 -30.73 -12.30 -6.05
C VAL A 404 -30.35 -13.18 -7.25
N ALA A 405 -29.17 -13.79 -7.23
CA ALA A 405 -28.73 -14.69 -8.30
C ALA A 405 -29.56 -15.99 -8.34
N GLU A 406 -29.91 -16.55 -7.17
CA GLU A 406 -30.78 -17.73 -7.03
C GLU A 406 -32.19 -17.42 -7.57
N GLU A 407 -32.83 -16.34 -7.10
CA GLU A 407 -34.16 -15.91 -7.57
C GLU A 407 -34.20 -15.70 -9.09
N LYS A 408 -33.16 -15.08 -9.65
CA LYS A 408 -33.08 -14.82 -11.10
C LYS A 408 -32.68 -16.04 -11.91
N SER A 409 -32.07 -17.06 -11.31
CA SER A 409 -31.64 -18.29 -12.00
C SER A 409 -32.73 -19.36 -12.11
N ALA A 410 -33.92 -19.15 -11.54
CA ALA A 410 -34.98 -20.15 -11.47
C ALA A 410 -35.48 -20.66 -12.84
N ASP A 411 -35.39 -19.84 -13.90
CA ASP A 411 -35.91 -20.16 -15.24
C ASP A 411 -34.87 -20.76 -16.20
N VAL A 412 -33.67 -21.11 -15.73
CA VAL A 412 -32.58 -21.65 -16.57
C VAL A 412 -32.97 -22.94 -17.29
N GLU A 413 -33.78 -23.79 -16.66
CA GLU A 413 -34.22 -25.07 -17.24
C GLU A 413 -35.05 -24.91 -18.53
N ASN A 414 -35.63 -23.73 -18.75
CA ASN A 414 -36.40 -23.40 -19.94
C ASN A 414 -35.54 -22.78 -21.06
N PHE A 415 -34.30 -22.35 -20.78
CA PHE A 415 -33.45 -21.68 -21.77
C PHE A 415 -33.16 -22.60 -22.97
N GLU A 416 -32.70 -23.83 -22.72
CA GLU A 416 -32.37 -24.79 -23.77
C GLU A 416 -33.61 -25.23 -24.58
N LYS A 417 -34.76 -25.37 -23.91
CA LYS A 417 -36.05 -25.70 -24.54
C LYS A 417 -36.56 -24.55 -25.42
N LEU A 418 -36.49 -23.31 -24.94
CA LEU A 418 -36.94 -22.13 -25.67
C LEU A 418 -36.00 -21.81 -26.85
N GLN A 419 -34.70 -22.01 -26.69
CA GLN A 419 -33.72 -21.81 -27.76
C GLN A 419 -33.95 -22.78 -28.91
N LYS A 420 -34.25 -24.05 -28.59
CA LYS A 420 -34.60 -25.05 -29.58
C LYS A 420 -35.91 -24.70 -30.31
N ARG A 421 -36.94 -24.28 -29.59
CA ARG A 421 -38.24 -23.91 -30.18
C ARG A 421 -38.14 -22.64 -31.05
N ASP A 422 -37.34 -21.65 -30.67
CA ASP A 422 -37.09 -20.47 -31.50
C ASP A 422 -36.41 -20.83 -32.83
N ALA A 423 -35.40 -21.71 -32.78
CA ALA A 423 -34.74 -22.23 -33.97
C ALA A 423 -35.71 -23.01 -34.88
N GLU A 424 -36.61 -23.81 -34.30
CA GLU A 424 -37.67 -24.52 -35.04
C GLU A 424 -38.63 -23.55 -35.73
N ILE A 425 -39.12 -22.52 -35.03
CA ILE A 425 -40.05 -21.52 -35.60
C ILE A 425 -39.37 -20.69 -36.70
N ILE A 426 -38.10 -20.31 -36.54
CA ILE A 426 -37.32 -19.64 -37.59
C ILE A 426 -37.26 -20.54 -38.84
N GLY A 427 -37.05 -21.85 -38.65
CA GLY A 427 -37.06 -22.83 -39.74
C GLY A 427 -38.42 -22.98 -40.41
N GLU A 428 -39.52 -22.98 -39.65
CA GLU A 428 -40.90 -23.04 -40.16
C GLU A 428 -41.28 -21.77 -40.93
N LEU A 429 -40.97 -20.59 -40.40
CA LEU A 429 -41.19 -19.30 -41.07
C LEU A 429 -40.42 -19.21 -42.38
N ALA A 430 -39.16 -19.66 -42.42
CA ALA A 430 -38.36 -19.67 -43.64
C ALA A 430 -38.98 -20.57 -44.72
N LYS A 431 -39.50 -21.75 -44.33
CA LYS A 431 -40.18 -22.67 -45.26
C LYS A 431 -41.47 -22.07 -45.81
N ILE A 432 -42.33 -21.52 -44.96
CA ILE A 432 -43.63 -20.97 -45.39
C ILE A 432 -43.43 -19.72 -46.25
N ARG A 433 -42.48 -18.83 -45.90
CA ARG A 433 -42.12 -17.66 -46.72
C ARG A 433 -41.58 -18.06 -48.09
N ALA A 434 -40.74 -19.09 -48.17
CA ALA A 434 -40.20 -19.57 -49.45
C ALA A 434 -41.25 -20.27 -50.35
N VAL A 435 -42.34 -20.76 -49.77
CA VAL A 435 -43.49 -21.29 -50.54
C VAL A 435 -44.35 -20.12 -51.03
N LEU A 436 -44.70 -19.18 -50.16
CA LEU A 436 -45.46 -17.97 -50.53
C LEU A 436 -44.75 -17.12 -51.58
N GLU A 437 -43.42 -16.97 -51.49
CA GLU A 437 -42.65 -16.19 -52.47
C GLU A 437 -42.65 -16.88 -53.84
N ARG A 438 -42.57 -18.22 -53.88
CA ARG A 438 -42.76 -19.00 -55.11
C ARG A 438 -44.16 -18.85 -55.68
N ASP A 439 -45.19 -18.93 -54.84
CA ASP A 439 -46.58 -18.83 -55.28
C ASP A 439 -46.93 -17.40 -55.76
N GLU A 440 -46.42 -16.35 -55.09
CA GLU A 440 -46.56 -14.96 -55.52
C GLU A 440 -45.76 -14.63 -56.79
N GLN A 441 -44.63 -15.30 -57.01
CA GLN A 441 -43.84 -15.19 -58.24
C GLN A 441 -44.56 -15.90 -59.40
N PHE A 442 -45.13 -17.07 -59.14
CA PHE A 442 -45.98 -17.79 -60.09
C PHE A 442 -47.24 -16.99 -60.45
N GLU A 443 -47.93 -16.37 -59.48
CA GLU A 443 -49.06 -15.48 -59.76
C GLU A 443 -48.63 -14.27 -60.62
N ARG A 444 -47.47 -13.67 -60.34
CA ARG A 444 -46.94 -12.56 -61.16
C ARG A 444 -46.62 -12.98 -62.59
N GLU A 445 -45.96 -14.13 -62.78
CA GLU A 445 -45.62 -14.65 -64.12
C GLU A 445 -46.85 -15.07 -64.92
N VAL A 446 -47.85 -15.65 -64.26
CA VAL A 446 -49.15 -15.98 -64.86
C VAL A 446 -49.88 -14.69 -65.24
N THR A 447 -49.93 -13.69 -64.37
CA THR A 447 -50.64 -12.44 -64.61
C THR A 447 -49.99 -11.60 -65.72
N ASP A 448 -48.66 -11.49 -65.75
CA ASP A 448 -47.94 -10.75 -66.78
C ASP A 448 -48.03 -11.42 -68.16
N ASN A 449 -47.99 -12.77 -68.23
CA ASN A 449 -48.14 -13.49 -69.50
C ASN A 449 -49.60 -13.53 -70.01
N LEU A 450 -50.59 -13.63 -69.11
CA LEU A 450 -52.01 -13.63 -69.50
C LEU A 450 -52.47 -12.26 -70.02
N ILE A 451 -52.03 -11.15 -69.42
CA ILE A 451 -52.52 -9.81 -69.77
C ILE A 451 -51.88 -9.28 -71.06
N LYS A 452 -50.61 -9.59 -71.34
CA LYS A 452 -49.94 -9.07 -72.55
C LYS A 452 -50.07 -9.97 -73.79
N ASN A 453 -50.16 -11.30 -73.64
CA ASN A 453 -50.02 -12.23 -74.78
C ASN A 453 -51.15 -13.28 -74.97
N HIS A 454 -52.18 -13.32 -74.10
CA HIS A 454 -53.28 -14.31 -74.16
C HIS A 454 -52.78 -15.77 -74.19
N PHE A 455 -51.70 -16.07 -73.47
CA PHE A 455 -50.99 -17.35 -73.54
C PHE A 455 -50.95 -18.04 -72.18
N CYS A 456 -51.35 -19.31 -72.12
CA CYS A 456 -51.36 -20.11 -70.89
C CYS A 456 -49.99 -20.79 -70.66
N PRO A 457 -49.29 -20.56 -69.53
CA PRO A 457 -47.90 -21.03 -69.35
C PRO A 457 -47.74 -22.54 -69.19
N ILE A 458 -48.81 -23.30 -68.93
CA ILE A 458 -48.74 -24.75 -68.67
C ILE A 458 -48.94 -25.57 -69.96
N VAL A 459 -49.65 -25.03 -70.95
CA VAL A 459 -50.14 -25.82 -72.11
C VAL A 459 -49.83 -25.19 -73.47
N SER A 460 -49.13 -24.05 -73.50
CA SER A 460 -48.58 -23.41 -74.71
C SER A 460 -49.57 -23.24 -75.88
N GLN A 461 -50.82 -22.87 -75.60
CA GLN A 461 -51.84 -22.51 -76.58
C GLN A 461 -52.58 -21.21 -76.22
N LYS A 462 -53.22 -20.58 -77.22
CA LYS A 462 -54.03 -19.36 -77.09
C LYS A 462 -55.32 -19.68 -76.32
N CYS A 463 -55.49 -19.07 -75.14
CA CYS A 463 -56.56 -19.46 -74.23
C CYS A 463 -57.92 -18.88 -74.67
N LEU A 464 -58.86 -19.75 -75.05
CA LEU A 464 -60.17 -19.39 -75.60
C LEU A 464 -61.28 -19.18 -74.55
N ASN A 465 -60.95 -19.19 -73.25
CA ASN A 465 -61.94 -19.33 -72.19
C ASN A 465 -61.95 -18.21 -71.12
N LEU A 466 -61.62 -16.97 -71.48
CA LEU A 466 -61.69 -15.84 -70.55
C LEU A 466 -62.40 -14.63 -71.15
N GLU A 467 -63.69 -14.49 -70.85
CA GLU A 467 -64.37 -13.20 -70.85
C GLU A 467 -63.89 -12.35 -69.66
N THR A 468 -63.88 -11.04 -69.86
CA THR A 468 -63.47 -10.02 -68.90
C THR A 468 -64.07 -10.25 -67.50
N GLY A 469 -63.20 -10.40 -66.50
CA GLY A 469 -63.55 -10.07 -65.11
C GLY A 469 -63.84 -11.21 -64.13
N LYS A 470 -63.47 -12.46 -64.40
CA LYS A 470 -63.50 -13.53 -63.37
C LYS A 470 -62.26 -14.43 -63.42
N ALA A 471 -61.15 -13.92 -62.90
CA ALA A 471 -59.97 -14.72 -62.55
C ALA A 471 -59.61 -14.49 -61.07
N SER A 472 -60.61 -14.45 -60.20
CA SER A 472 -60.42 -14.20 -58.76
C SER A 472 -61.20 -15.22 -57.94
N GLU A 473 -60.96 -16.51 -58.19
CA GLU A 473 -61.29 -17.59 -57.26
C GLU A 473 -60.48 -18.85 -57.63
N SER A 474 -59.18 -18.67 -57.89
CA SER A 474 -58.24 -19.78 -57.96
C SER A 474 -57.93 -20.25 -56.53
N ASN A 475 -57.74 -21.56 -56.34
CA ASN A 475 -57.29 -22.17 -55.07
C ASN A 475 -56.02 -21.51 -54.49
N ILE A 476 -55.25 -20.78 -55.31
CA ILE A 476 -53.99 -20.11 -54.98
C ILE A 476 -54.24 -18.92 -54.03
N GLY A 477 -55.31 -18.15 -54.22
CA GLY A 477 -55.64 -17.02 -53.33
C GLY A 477 -56.04 -17.45 -51.91
N LYS A 478 -56.68 -18.61 -51.76
CA LYS A 478 -56.98 -19.19 -50.44
C LYS A 478 -55.73 -19.76 -49.76
N GLN A 479 -54.87 -20.47 -50.51
CA GLN A 479 -53.59 -20.98 -49.99
C GLN A 479 -52.63 -19.86 -49.57
N ASN A 480 -52.56 -18.76 -50.34
CA ASN A 480 -51.78 -17.58 -49.97
C ASN A 480 -52.33 -16.87 -48.72
N GLY A 481 -53.66 -16.84 -48.54
CA GLY A 481 -54.31 -16.33 -47.32
C GLY A 481 -54.01 -17.17 -46.08
N ASP A 482 -54.07 -18.50 -46.20
CA ASP A 482 -53.76 -19.43 -45.12
C ASP A 482 -52.28 -19.38 -44.73
N GLY A 483 -51.38 -19.32 -45.71
CA GLY A 483 -49.93 -19.17 -45.48
C GLY A 483 -49.58 -17.84 -44.81
N LYS A 484 -50.19 -16.72 -45.22
CA LYS A 484 -49.99 -15.42 -44.58
C LYS A 484 -50.50 -15.41 -43.13
N THR A 485 -51.61 -16.09 -42.87
CA THR A 485 -52.16 -16.23 -41.50
C THR A 485 -51.25 -17.08 -40.62
N GLN A 486 -50.68 -18.17 -41.15
CA GLN A 486 -49.70 -19.01 -40.44
C GLN A 486 -48.39 -18.26 -40.15
N ILE A 487 -47.89 -17.45 -41.08
CA ILE A 487 -46.74 -16.57 -40.85
C ILE A 487 -47.04 -15.62 -39.70
N VAL A 488 -48.19 -14.94 -39.71
CA VAL A 488 -48.55 -14.01 -38.63
C VAL A 488 -48.63 -14.75 -37.29
N SER A 489 -49.22 -15.95 -37.24
CA SER A 489 -49.26 -16.73 -35.99
C SER A 489 -47.87 -17.13 -35.49
N LEU A 490 -47.00 -17.62 -36.38
CA LEU A 490 -45.65 -18.05 -36.04
C LEU A 490 -44.73 -16.87 -35.70
N GLU A 491 -44.88 -15.72 -36.35
CA GLU A 491 -44.17 -14.48 -35.97
C GLU A 491 -44.61 -13.97 -34.59
N THR A 492 -45.89 -14.14 -34.25
CA THR A 492 -46.41 -13.77 -32.92
C THR A 492 -45.88 -14.73 -31.84
N GLU A 493 -45.82 -16.02 -32.15
CA GLU A 493 -45.19 -17.05 -31.29
C GLU A 493 -43.68 -16.79 -31.14
N GLN A 494 -42.97 -16.50 -32.23
CA GLN A 494 -41.55 -16.17 -32.24
C GLN A 494 -41.25 -14.94 -31.39
N LYS A 495 -42.03 -13.85 -31.54
CA LYS A 495 -41.87 -12.66 -30.69
C LYS A 495 -42.05 -12.99 -29.22
N THR A 496 -43.03 -13.84 -28.89
CA THR A 496 -43.28 -14.28 -27.51
C THR A 496 -42.12 -15.12 -26.97
N ILE A 497 -41.57 -16.03 -27.77
CA ILE A 497 -40.43 -16.87 -27.38
C ILE A 497 -39.14 -16.06 -27.30
N THR A 498 -38.92 -15.10 -28.18
CA THR A 498 -37.76 -14.19 -28.15
C THR A 498 -37.74 -13.38 -26.84
N VAL A 499 -38.88 -12.88 -26.39
CA VAL A 499 -38.99 -12.19 -25.08
C VAL A 499 -38.66 -13.14 -23.93
N LYS A 500 -39.21 -14.36 -23.94
CA LYS A 500 -38.92 -15.38 -22.93
C LYS A 500 -37.46 -15.86 -22.95
N LEU A 501 -36.83 -15.93 -24.13
CA LEU A 501 -35.41 -16.21 -24.31
C LEU A 501 -34.53 -15.10 -23.73
N GLY A 502 -34.94 -13.84 -23.89
CA GLY A 502 -34.28 -12.71 -23.24
C GLY A 502 -34.24 -12.87 -21.71
N GLN A 503 -35.37 -13.25 -21.11
CA GLN A 503 -35.50 -13.50 -19.67
C GLN A 503 -34.68 -14.73 -19.23
N ALA A 504 -34.76 -15.85 -19.96
CA ALA A 504 -34.04 -17.07 -19.65
C ALA A 504 -32.50 -16.93 -19.84
N ARG A 505 -32.05 -16.08 -20.76
CA ARG A 505 -30.62 -15.76 -20.94
C ARG A 505 -30.08 -14.89 -19.81
N GLU A 506 -30.91 -14.03 -19.24
CA GLU A 506 -30.55 -13.29 -18.03
C GLU A 506 -30.38 -14.27 -16.85
N ALA A 507 -31.29 -15.25 -16.73
CA ALA A 507 -31.22 -16.32 -15.72
C ALA A 507 -29.95 -17.18 -15.82
N GLU A 508 -29.53 -17.54 -17.05
CA GLU A 508 -28.29 -18.29 -17.31
C GLU A 508 -27.04 -17.55 -16.79
N LYS A 509 -26.97 -16.22 -17.02
CA LYS A 509 -25.85 -15.39 -16.53
C LYS A 509 -25.75 -15.39 -15.00
N PHE A 510 -26.88 -15.29 -14.30
CA PHE A 510 -26.89 -15.33 -12.83
C PHE A 510 -26.52 -16.72 -12.31
N SER A 511 -26.94 -17.79 -12.99
CA SER A 511 -26.55 -19.17 -12.68
C SER A 511 -25.04 -19.40 -12.80
N ALA A 512 -24.40 -18.86 -13.84
CA ALA A 512 -22.95 -18.98 -14.03
C ALA A 512 -22.13 -18.26 -12.94
N ILE A 513 -22.68 -17.24 -12.28
CA ILE A 513 -22.00 -16.47 -11.23
C ILE A 513 -22.14 -17.12 -9.85
N LEU A 514 -23.19 -17.93 -9.61
CA LEU A 514 -23.47 -18.57 -8.32
C LEU A 514 -22.29 -19.38 -7.73
N PRO A 515 -21.57 -20.24 -8.48
CA PRO A 515 -20.44 -20.99 -7.94
C PRO A 515 -19.35 -20.09 -7.35
N THR A 516 -19.09 -18.95 -8.00
CA THR A 516 -18.09 -17.97 -7.56
C THR A 516 -18.53 -17.28 -6.26
N LEU A 517 -19.80 -16.90 -6.17
CA LEU A 517 -20.36 -16.30 -4.95
C LEU A 517 -20.38 -17.28 -3.77
N PHE A 518 -20.69 -18.55 -4.01
CA PHE A 518 -20.61 -19.59 -2.97
C PHE A 518 -19.17 -19.82 -2.50
N GLN A 519 -18.19 -19.82 -3.41
CA GLN A 519 -16.78 -19.91 -3.06
C GLN A 519 -16.33 -18.70 -2.22
N GLN A 520 -16.75 -17.48 -2.58
CA GLN A 520 -16.48 -16.27 -1.83
C GLN A 520 -17.10 -16.34 -0.42
N LYS A 521 -18.36 -16.75 -0.30
CA LYS A 521 -19.04 -16.96 1.00
C LYS A 521 -18.28 -17.95 1.88
N SER A 522 -17.83 -19.07 1.32
CA SER A 522 -17.05 -20.08 2.06
C SER A 522 -15.76 -19.49 2.62
N LYS A 523 -15.01 -18.76 1.79
CA LYS A 523 -13.74 -18.13 2.19
C LYS A 523 -13.94 -17.08 3.28
N THR A 524 -14.89 -16.16 3.11
CA THR A 524 -15.22 -15.12 4.10
C THR A 524 -15.65 -15.74 5.43
N THR A 525 -16.36 -16.86 5.40
CA THR A 525 -16.78 -17.59 6.61
C THR A 525 -15.59 -18.21 7.35
N GLU A 526 -14.63 -18.77 6.62
CA GLU A 526 -13.43 -19.39 7.20
C GLU A 526 -12.47 -18.36 7.78
N ASP A 527 -12.26 -17.24 7.08
CA ASP A 527 -11.47 -16.11 7.59
C ASP A 527 -12.11 -15.51 8.86
N GLY A 528 -13.45 -15.42 8.89
CA GLY A 528 -14.20 -14.99 10.07
C GLY A 528 -14.17 -15.98 11.25
N LYS A 529 -13.81 -17.25 11.05
CA LYS A 529 -13.55 -18.20 12.15
C LYS A 529 -12.15 -18.00 12.73
N LYS A 530 -11.13 -17.91 11.88
CA LYS A 530 -9.74 -17.68 12.29
C LYS A 530 -9.59 -16.39 13.09
N ILE A 531 -10.18 -15.31 12.60
CA ILE A 531 -10.15 -14.02 13.30
C ILE A 531 -10.87 -14.09 14.67
N ARG A 532 -11.94 -14.90 14.79
CA ARG A 532 -12.61 -15.12 16.08
C ARG A 532 -11.75 -15.89 17.07
N GLU A 533 -11.05 -16.92 16.62
CA GLU A 533 -10.11 -17.68 17.45
C GLU A 533 -8.97 -16.79 17.95
N GLU A 534 -8.42 -15.94 17.07
CA GLU A 534 -7.41 -14.95 17.43
C GLU A 534 -7.96 -13.92 18.43
N GLN A 535 -9.15 -13.36 18.17
CA GLN A 535 -9.80 -12.40 19.06
C GLN A 535 -10.00 -12.97 20.47
N GLU A 536 -10.45 -14.22 20.58
CA GLU A 536 -10.67 -14.87 21.88
C GLU A 536 -9.34 -15.06 22.63
N SER A 537 -8.26 -15.41 21.93
CA SER A 537 -6.92 -15.52 22.54
C SER A 537 -6.41 -14.19 23.12
N TRP A 538 -6.74 -13.06 22.48
CA TRP A 538 -6.42 -11.72 22.98
C TRP A 538 -7.38 -11.27 24.09
N ARG A 539 -8.62 -11.72 24.05
CA ARG A 539 -9.64 -11.44 25.06
C ARG A 539 -9.30 -12.07 26.41
N ILE A 540 -8.82 -13.32 26.40
CA ILE A 540 -8.30 -13.99 27.60
C ILE A 540 -7.14 -13.19 28.22
N LYS A 541 -6.26 -12.61 27.39
CA LYS A 541 -5.17 -11.74 27.87
C LYS A 541 -5.66 -10.40 28.44
N ALA A 542 -6.80 -9.90 27.97
CA ALA A 542 -7.39 -8.63 28.42
C ALA A 542 -8.33 -8.77 29.65
N GLU A 543 -8.74 -9.99 30.00
CA GLU A 543 -9.74 -10.30 31.04
C GLU A 543 -9.41 -9.69 32.41
N ASN A 544 -8.12 -9.59 32.75
CA ASN A 544 -7.66 -9.08 34.05
C ASN A 544 -7.60 -7.54 34.15
N LEU A 545 -7.91 -6.80 33.07
CA LEU A 545 -7.78 -5.34 33.03
C LEU A 545 -8.64 -4.63 34.09
N GLY A 546 -9.86 -5.13 34.34
CA GLY A 546 -10.75 -4.61 35.37
C GLY A 546 -10.16 -4.77 36.77
N LYS A 547 -9.63 -5.97 37.06
CA LYS A 547 -9.03 -6.31 38.36
C LYS A 547 -7.76 -5.50 38.66
N ILE A 548 -6.90 -5.33 37.65
CA ILE A 548 -5.66 -4.53 37.74
C ILE A 548 -5.99 -3.06 38.04
N LYS A 549 -7.04 -2.50 37.40
CA LYS A 549 -7.47 -1.11 37.66
C LYS A 549 -7.95 -0.91 39.10
N THR A 550 -8.71 -1.85 39.66
CA THR A 550 -9.16 -1.77 41.06
C THR A 550 -7.99 -1.93 42.03
N GLU A 551 -7.10 -2.90 41.82
CA GLU A 551 -5.92 -3.10 42.69
C GLU A 551 -4.97 -1.89 42.68
N LEU A 552 -4.77 -1.27 41.51
CA LEU A 552 -3.95 -0.06 41.38
C LEU A 552 -4.58 1.13 42.09
N ALA A 553 -5.90 1.32 41.99
CA ALA A 553 -6.62 2.36 42.72
C ALA A 553 -6.54 2.15 44.24
N GLU A 554 -6.65 0.92 44.72
CA GLU A 554 -6.49 0.60 46.15
C GLU A 554 -5.08 0.90 46.65
N ILE A 555 -4.04 0.61 45.87
CA ILE A 555 -2.65 0.91 46.21
C ILE A 555 -2.39 2.41 46.20
N GLU A 556 -2.96 3.16 45.25
CA GLU A 556 -2.85 4.63 45.23
C GLU A 556 -3.52 5.27 46.46
N VAL A 557 -4.67 4.75 46.89
CA VAL A 557 -5.30 5.17 48.16
C VAL A 557 -4.41 4.85 49.36
N LYS A 558 -3.82 3.63 49.43
CA LYS A 558 -2.91 3.24 50.50
C LYS A 558 -1.63 4.08 50.54
N LEU A 559 -1.05 4.42 49.39
CA LEU A 559 0.13 5.29 49.28
C LEU A 559 -0.18 6.74 49.68
N ASN A 560 -1.33 7.27 49.27
CA ASN A 560 -1.77 8.61 49.68
C ASN A 560 -2.03 8.70 51.19
N ALA A 561 -2.61 7.66 51.79
CA ALA A 561 -2.83 7.58 53.23
C ALA A 561 -1.50 7.57 54.04
N LEU A 562 -0.41 7.06 53.47
CA LEU A 562 0.91 7.03 54.12
C LEU A 562 1.58 8.42 54.19
N GLY A 563 1.29 9.34 53.28
CA GLY A 563 1.74 10.75 53.37
C GLY A 563 3.26 10.93 53.36
N ASN A 564 3.94 10.22 52.45
CA ASN A 564 5.40 10.24 52.17
C ASN A 564 6.31 10.12 53.42
N PRO A 565 6.28 8.97 54.11
CA PRO A 565 7.11 8.72 55.28
C PRO A 565 8.62 8.78 55.00
N GLN A 566 9.06 8.53 53.76
CA GLN A 566 10.47 8.61 53.37
C GLN A 566 11.03 10.04 53.40
N ALA A 567 10.24 11.04 52.97
CA ALA A 567 10.60 12.45 53.10
C ALA A 567 10.67 12.90 54.58
N LYS A 568 9.76 12.39 55.42
CA LYS A 568 9.75 12.66 56.86
C LYS A 568 10.96 12.03 57.57
N LEU A 569 11.38 10.84 57.16
CA LEU A 569 12.57 10.17 57.69
C LEU A 569 13.84 11.00 57.45
N LEU A 570 14.03 11.51 56.22
CA LEU A 570 15.18 12.37 55.88
C LEU A 570 15.22 13.65 56.71
N ALA A 571 14.06 14.26 56.98
CA ALA A 571 13.96 15.44 57.84
C ALA A 571 14.39 15.12 59.28
N PHE A 572 13.90 14.02 59.87
CA PHE A 572 14.28 13.61 61.23
C PHE A 572 15.75 13.18 61.33
N GLU A 573 16.32 12.51 60.32
CA GLU A 573 17.73 12.15 60.28
C GLU A 573 18.66 13.37 60.29
N SER A 574 18.22 14.47 59.65
CA SER A 574 18.98 15.74 59.67
C SER A 574 19.02 16.39 61.05
N GLU A 575 17.96 16.25 61.85
CA GLU A 575 17.91 16.76 63.23
C GLU A 575 18.78 15.92 64.16
N VAL A 576 18.79 14.59 63.99
CA VAL A 576 19.63 13.67 64.78
C VAL A 576 21.14 13.91 64.55
N ARG A 577 21.56 14.35 63.37
CA ARG A 577 22.98 14.67 63.11
C ARG A 577 23.55 15.79 63.99
N ARG A 578 22.70 16.70 64.51
CA ARG A 578 23.12 17.82 65.36
C ARG A 578 23.31 17.42 66.83
N GLU A 579 23.05 16.17 67.20
CA GLU A 579 23.06 15.70 68.59
C GLU A 579 24.43 15.80 69.27
N ASN A 580 25.50 15.40 68.58
CA ASN A 580 26.84 15.42 69.16
C ASN A 580 27.32 16.85 69.43
N GLU A 581 27.03 17.77 68.50
CA GLU A 581 27.34 19.19 68.67
C GLU A 581 26.60 19.80 69.88
N LEU A 582 25.32 19.45 70.07
CA LEU A 582 24.52 19.92 71.21
C LEU A 582 24.98 19.31 72.54
N LYS A 583 25.41 18.04 72.55
CA LYS A 583 25.95 17.38 73.75
C LYS A 583 27.29 17.97 74.19
N GLU A 584 28.18 18.29 73.25
CA GLU A 584 29.44 18.95 73.57
C GLU A 584 29.24 20.35 74.16
N LYS A 585 28.29 21.12 73.60
CA LYS A 585 27.91 22.44 74.14
C LYS A 585 27.31 22.34 75.54
N LEU A 586 26.43 21.36 75.79
CA LEU A 586 25.81 21.18 77.11
C LEU A 586 26.84 20.76 78.18
N PHE A 587 27.77 19.88 77.83
CA PHE A 587 28.86 19.47 78.71
C PHE A 587 29.82 20.63 79.04
N ALA A 588 30.13 21.48 78.07
CA ALA A 588 30.94 22.67 78.29
C ALA A 588 30.25 23.67 79.25
N ASN A 589 28.94 23.88 79.08
CA ASN A 589 28.16 24.75 79.97
C ASN A 589 28.07 24.18 81.40
N GLU A 590 27.84 22.88 81.58
CA GLU A 590 27.80 22.25 82.92
C GLU A 590 29.11 22.42 83.69
N LYS A 591 30.25 22.23 83.02
CA LYS A 591 31.57 22.44 83.64
C LYS A 591 31.76 23.88 84.11
N LYS A 592 31.31 24.85 83.32
CA LYS A 592 31.42 26.28 83.61
C LYS A 592 30.50 26.71 84.75
N LEU A 593 29.30 26.14 84.81
CA LEU A 593 28.31 26.37 85.87
C LEU A 593 28.80 25.88 87.24
N LEU A 594 29.42 24.70 87.27
CA LEU A 594 29.97 24.09 88.48
C LEU A 594 31.14 24.91 89.05
N GLN A 595 31.94 25.51 88.17
CA GLN A 595 33.02 26.43 88.55
C GLN A 595 32.46 27.73 89.18
N LEU A 596 31.45 28.34 88.55
CA LEU A 596 30.81 29.56 89.06
C LEU A 596 30.06 29.32 90.39
N GLU A 597 29.42 28.17 90.58
CA GLU A 597 28.74 27.82 91.84
C GLU A 597 29.72 27.59 93.00
N SER A 598 30.91 27.03 92.73
CA SER A 598 32.01 26.92 93.70
C SER A 598 32.53 28.30 94.13
N GLU A 599 32.72 29.23 93.18
CA GLU A 599 33.17 30.60 93.47
C GLU A 599 32.15 31.36 94.31
N LYS A 600 30.84 31.22 94.02
CA LYS A 600 29.74 31.81 94.81
C LYS A 600 29.75 31.34 96.28
N SER A 601 30.02 30.06 96.54
CA SER A 601 30.06 29.52 97.90
C SER A 601 31.24 30.08 98.70
N SER A 602 32.42 30.19 98.09
CA SER A 602 33.62 30.79 98.71
C SER A 602 33.42 32.27 99.07
N PHE A 603 32.73 33.06 98.24
CA PHE A 603 32.48 34.47 98.53
C PHE A 603 31.42 34.67 99.64
N SER A 604 30.45 33.76 99.75
CA SER A 604 29.40 33.79 100.78
C SER A 604 29.97 33.54 102.19
N GLU A 605 30.95 32.65 102.32
CA GLU A 605 31.61 32.31 103.60
C GLU A 605 32.49 33.45 104.13
N GLN A 606 33.06 34.26 103.23
CA GLN A 606 33.86 35.44 103.60
C GLN A 606 33.01 36.60 104.17
N MET A 607 31.71 36.67 103.83
CA MET A 607 30.82 37.74 104.31
C MET A 607 30.40 37.62 105.78
N LEU A 608 30.48 36.42 106.39
CA LEU A 608 30.11 36.18 107.79
C LEU A 608 31.04 36.88 108.81
N LYS A 609 32.22 37.37 108.39
CA LYS A 609 33.23 37.97 109.28
C LYS A 609 32.95 39.42 109.69
N PHE A 610 31.85 40.05 109.21
CA PHE A 610 31.60 41.49 109.34
C PHE A 610 30.34 41.86 110.15
N GLU A 611 29.81 40.93 110.97
CA GLU A 611 28.49 41.04 111.63
C GLU A 611 28.43 42.09 112.78
N ALA A 612 29.56 42.51 113.36
CA ALA A 612 29.62 43.46 114.49
C ALA A 612 29.98 44.92 114.11
N LEU A 613 30.18 45.21 112.81
CA LEU A 613 30.77 46.47 112.32
C LEU A 613 29.89 47.72 112.54
N ASP A 614 28.56 47.56 112.58
CA ASP A 614 27.61 48.69 112.61
C ASP A 614 27.44 49.34 114.00
N ALA A 615 27.90 48.68 115.08
CA ALA A 615 27.83 49.23 116.45
C ALA A 615 28.99 50.20 116.75
N GLU A 616 30.19 49.95 116.23
CA GLU A 616 31.40 50.77 116.43
C GLU A 616 31.33 52.10 115.67
N TRP A 617 30.74 52.08 114.47
CA TRP A 617 30.58 53.26 113.58
C TRP A 617 29.69 54.36 114.19
N LYS A 618 28.71 53.96 115.00
CA LYS A 618 27.72 54.85 115.62
C LYS A 618 28.32 55.74 116.71
N ARG A 619 29.41 55.31 117.35
CA ARG A 619 30.12 56.05 118.42
C ARG A 619 31.01 57.16 117.87
N LEU A 620 31.79 56.87 116.82
CA LEU A 620 32.72 57.82 116.19
C LEU A 620 32.02 58.85 115.29
N SER A 621 30.82 58.54 114.78
CA SER A 621 29.99 59.48 114.00
C SER A 621 29.51 60.69 114.82
N ALA A 622 29.35 60.57 116.14
CA ALA A 622 28.88 61.67 116.99
C ALA A 622 29.94 62.78 117.19
N GLU A 623 31.23 62.42 117.08
CA GLU A 623 32.37 63.33 117.24
C GLU A 623 32.69 64.08 115.93
N ARG A 624 32.43 63.45 114.77
CA ARG A 624 32.44 64.09 113.44
C ARG A 624 31.42 65.22 113.33
N ASP A 625 30.23 65.05 113.90
CA ASP A 625 29.09 65.95 113.66
C ASP A 625 29.26 67.34 114.30
N GLN A 626 30.08 67.48 115.35
CA GLN A 626 30.39 68.77 115.98
C GLN A 626 31.32 69.68 115.15
N THR A 627 32.02 69.16 114.14
CA THR A 627 32.94 69.93 113.28
C THR A 627 32.52 69.95 111.81
N ALA A 628 31.27 69.55 111.51
CA ALA A 628 30.78 69.23 110.18
C ALA A 628 30.55 70.44 109.24
N ASP A 629 30.31 71.65 109.74
CA ASP A 629 29.94 72.78 108.88
C ASP A 629 31.13 73.39 108.12
N ALA A 630 32.32 73.43 108.75
CA ALA A 630 33.57 73.85 108.10
C ALA A 630 34.08 72.79 107.10
N HIS A 631 33.94 71.50 107.43
CA HIS A 631 34.29 70.39 106.54
C HIS A 631 33.35 70.26 105.34
N ARG A 632 32.02 70.46 105.51
CA ARG A 632 31.06 70.45 104.40
C ARG A 632 31.39 71.43 103.30
N LYS A 633 31.81 72.65 103.65
CA LYS A 633 32.11 73.70 102.67
C LYS A 633 33.42 73.45 101.89
N PHE A 634 34.38 72.75 102.51
CA PHE A 634 35.62 72.30 101.87
C PHE A 634 35.40 71.04 101.00
N LEU A 635 34.80 69.97 101.53
CA LEU A 635 34.51 68.74 100.79
C LEU A 635 33.55 68.91 99.60
N ALA A 636 32.56 69.81 99.72
CA ALA A 636 31.61 70.06 98.64
C ALA A 636 32.27 70.60 97.36
N ASN A 637 33.52 71.09 97.47
CA ASN A 637 34.27 71.61 96.34
C ASN A 637 35.58 70.81 96.09
N GLU A 638 36.06 69.99 97.04
CA GLU A 638 37.34 69.27 96.96
C GLU A 638 37.39 68.18 95.86
N SER A 639 36.37 67.32 95.77
CA SER A 639 36.34 66.21 94.80
C SER A 639 36.21 66.67 93.35
N LEU A 640 35.53 67.80 93.14
CA LEU A 640 35.35 68.43 91.84
C LEU A 640 36.62 69.21 91.42
N ALA A 641 37.31 69.87 92.36
CA ALA A 641 38.54 70.61 92.07
C ALA A 641 39.74 69.69 91.76
N LEU A 642 39.85 68.53 92.42
CA LEU A 642 40.94 67.56 92.20
C LEU A 642 40.83 66.79 90.87
N THR A 643 39.64 66.72 90.27
CA THR A 643 39.39 66.01 89.01
C THR A 643 39.58 66.89 87.77
N LEU A 644 39.93 68.16 87.96
CA LEU A 644 40.13 69.13 86.87
C LEU A 644 41.12 68.61 85.79
N PRO A 645 42.32 68.09 86.11
CA PRO A 645 43.28 67.66 85.08
C PRO A 645 42.76 66.46 84.28
N THR A 646 42.15 65.50 84.97
CA THR A 646 41.61 64.26 84.38
C THR A 646 40.45 64.57 83.43
N ARG A 647 39.52 65.44 83.84
CA ARG A 647 38.40 65.89 83.00
C ARG A 647 38.85 66.71 81.80
N GLN A 648 39.96 67.43 81.92
CA GLN A 648 40.57 68.15 80.80
C GLN A 648 41.11 67.18 79.74
N THR A 649 41.80 66.11 80.16
CA THR A 649 42.23 65.04 79.24
C THR A 649 41.06 64.29 78.60
N GLU A 650 40.04 63.91 79.37
CA GLU A 650 38.86 63.20 78.84
C GLU A 650 38.08 64.05 77.82
N PHE A 651 37.97 65.36 78.07
CA PHE A 651 37.37 66.31 77.13
C PHE A 651 38.19 66.44 75.85
N GLU A 652 39.52 66.59 75.95
CA GLU A 652 40.38 66.70 74.76
C GLU A 652 40.43 65.38 73.96
N THR A 653 40.35 64.20 74.59
CA THR A 653 40.24 62.92 73.88
C THR A 653 38.90 62.77 73.16
N ALA A 654 37.77 63.09 73.83
CA ALA A 654 36.45 63.04 73.20
C ALA A 654 36.34 64.06 72.04
N LYS A 655 37.01 65.21 72.18
CA LYS A 655 37.10 66.23 71.14
C LYS A 655 37.94 65.78 69.96
N ALA A 656 39.03 65.06 70.18
CA ALA A 656 39.87 64.49 69.11
C ALA A 656 39.15 63.36 68.36
N GLU A 657 38.45 62.46 69.07
CA GLU A 657 37.65 61.40 68.45
C GLU A 657 36.48 61.97 67.65
N LEU A 658 35.77 62.98 68.18
CA LEU A 658 34.73 63.68 67.45
C LEU A 658 35.29 64.39 66.20
N ALA A 659 36.47 65.01 66.30
CA ALA A 659 37.12 65.64 65.15
C ALA A 659 37.43 64.61 64.04
N ASN A 660 37.88 63.40 64.40
CA ASN A 660 38.07 62.31 63.44
C ASN A 660 36.75 61.86 62.82
N PHE A 661 35.70 61.59 63.60
CA PHE A 661 34.41 61.19 63.06
C PHE A 661 33.78 62.27 62.16
N LYS A 662 33.91 63.56 62.53
CA LYS A 662 33.49 64.67 61.67
C LYS A 662 34.25 64.67 60.34
N THR A 663 35.56 64.51 60.38
CA THR A 663 36.40 64.50 59.16
C THR A 663 36.07 63.31 58.26
N GLU A 664 35.83 62.13 58.82
CA GLU A 664 35.46 60.93 58.06
C GLU A 664 34.03 60.99 57.53
N SER A 665 33.10 61.53 58.30
CA SER A 665 31.71 61.78 57.91
C SER A 665 31.61 62.82 56.79
N GLU A 666 32.37 63.91 56.85
CA GLU A 666 32.45 64.92 55.78
C GLU A 666 33.01 64.34 54.48
N LYS A 667 34.06 63.49 54.56
CA LYS A 667 34.59 62.78 53.39
C LYS A 667 33.58 61.78 52.82
N ALA A 668 32.85 61.06 53.66
CA ALA A 668 31.82 60.12 53.23
C ALA A 668 30.63 60.84 52.58
N GLU A 669 30.25 62.01 53.11
CA GLU A 669 29.20 62.86 52.54
C GLU A 669 29.62 63.44 51.19
N ASP A 670 30.85 63.95 51.05
CA ASP A 670 31.34 64.49 49.77
C ASP A 670 31.41 63.40 48.69
N ASN A 671 31.86 62.19 49.05
CA ASN A 671 31.86 61.03 48.17
C ASN A 671 30.43 60.60 47.78
N PHE A 672 29.49 60.57 48.74
CA PHE A 672 28.09 60.26 48.47
C PHE A 672 27.42 61.31 47.57
N GLN A 673 27.61 62.61 47.86
CA GLN A 673 27.03 63.68 47.05
C GLN A 673 27.61 63.72 45.63
N THR A 674 28.91 63.48 45.47
CA THR A 674 29.55 63.42 44.15
C THR A 674 29.03 62.24 43.32
N ALA A 675 28.90 61.06 43.94
CA ALA A 675 28.31 59.90 43.28
C ALA A 675 26.82 60.09 42.95
N SER A 676 26.07 60.71 43.86
CA SER A 676 24.63 60.96 43.73
C SER A 676 24.31 62.00 42.65
N LYS A 677 25.13 63.05 42.49
CA LYS A 677 24.99 64.03 41.40
C LYS A 677 25.15 63.42 40.01
N ASN A 678 25.95 62.37 39.91
CA ASN A 678 26.23 61.69 38.64
C ASN A 678 25.21 60.58 38.34
N TYR A 679 24.27 60.30 39.25
CA TYR A 679 23.24 59.27 39.08
C TYR A 679 21.87 59.88 38.79
N ASP A 680 21.34 59.64 37.58
CA ASP A 680 19.97 60.01 37.21
C ASP A 680 19.04 58.79 37.30
N ARG A 681 18.24 58.77 38.36
CA ARG A 681 17.29 57.68 38.64
C ARG A 681 16.14 57.62 37.63
N GLU A 682 15.66 58.75 37.10
CA GLU A 682 14.56 58.75 36.14
C GLU A 682 15.03 58.21 34.78
N MET A 683 16.23 58.61 34.36
CA MET A 683 16.85 58.08 33.15
C MET A 683 17.12 56.57 33.28
N HIS A 684 17.63 56.10 34.42
CA HIS A 684 17.85 54.69 34.67
C HIS A 684 16.55 53.86 34.57
N LEU A 685 15.47 54.30 35.24
CA LEU A 685 14.18 53.61 35.18
C LEU A 685 13.60 53.60 33.76
N ARG A 686 13.79 54.68 33.00
CA ARG A 686 13.36 54.77 31.60
C ARG A 686 14.14 53.79 30.70
N GLU A 687 15.46 53.74 30.82
CA GLU A 687 16.29 52.81 30.05
C GLU A 687 15.97 51.34 30.41
N LYS A 688 15.70 51.04 31.69
CA LYS A 688 15.17 49.72 32.12
C LYS A 688 13.84 49.38 31.45
N SER A 689 12.92 50.33 31.36
CA SER A 689 11.63 50.12 30.67
C SER A 689 11.82 49.86 29.18
N LEU A 690 12.67 50.65 28.51
CA LEU A 690 12.95 50.50 27.08
C LEU A 690 13.62 49.16 26.76
N LEU A 691 14.56 48.72 27.61
CA LEU A 691 15.17 47.38 27.51
C LEU A 691 14.10 46.30 27.59
N LEU A 692 13.21 46.38 28.59
CA LEU A 692 12.18 45.37 28.83
C LEU A 692 11.16 45.29 27.68
N ASP A 693 10.81 46.44 27.09
CA ASP A 693 9.97 46.49 25.88
C ASP A 693 10.70 45.88 24.67
N ALA A 694 11.97 46.22 24.45
CA ALA A 694 12.78 45.67 23.36
C ALA A 694 12.96 44.15 23.48
N GLU A 695 13.24 43.63 24.68
CA GLU A 695 13.32 42.18 24.96
C GLU A 695 11.99 41.46 24.68
N LYS A 696 10.86 42.10 25.01
CA LYS A 696 9.53 41.58 24.71
C LYS A 696 9.30 41.49 23.20
N TRP A 697 9.56 42.56 22.46
CA TRP A 697 9.43 42.59 21.00
C TRP A 697 10.38 41.62 20.30
N GLN A 698 11.61 41.47 20.80
CA GLN A 698 12.58 40.49 20.33
C GLN A 698 12.04 39.07 20.51
N THR A 699 11.51 38.75 21.70
CA THR A 699 10.95 37.42 22.00
C THR A 699 9.75 37.10 21.11
N GLU A 700 8.83 38.06 20.93
CA GLU A 700 7.67 37.90 20.05
C GLU A 700 8.08 37.74 18.58
N THR A 701 9.00 38.56 18.09
CA THR A 701 9.52 38.48 16.71
C THR A 701 10.25 37.16 16.47
N ARG A 702 11.02 36.67 17.44
CA ARG A 702 11.71 35.38 17.38
C ARG A 702 10.72 34.22 17.29
N ALA A 703 9.67 34.22 18.11
CA ALA A 703 8.62 33.21 18.06
C ALA A 703 7.87 33.22 16.72
N ASN A 704 7.53 34.41 16.21
CA ASN A 704 6.86 34.56 14.90
C ASN A 704 7.75 34.11 13.74
N LEU A 705 9.06 34.40 13.80
CA LEU A 705 10.03 33.93 12.82
C LEU A 705 10.15 32.41 12.82
N GLU A 706 10.22 31.79 14.00
CA GLU A 706 10.28 30.33 14.14
C GLU A 706 9.03 29.66 13.56
N HIS A 707 7.85 30.17 13.90
CA HIS A 707 6.58 29.68 13.34
C HIS A 707 6.53 29.84 11.81
N THR A 708 6.91 31.00 11.29
CA THR A 708 6.92 31.30 9.85
C THR A 708 7.90 30.41 9.10
N LYS A 709 9.13 30.23 9.61
CA LYS A 709 10.12 29.31 9.02
C LYS A 709 9.66 27.86 9.04
N LYS A 710 8.98 27.43 10.11
CA LYS A 710 8.41 26.07 10.18
C LYS A 710 7.35 25.87 9.10
N ARG A 711 6.49 26.87 8.87
CA ARG A 711 5.48 26.81 7.80
C ARG A 711 6.12 26.85 6.40
N GLU A 712 7.10 27.72 6.18
CA GLU A 712 7.90 27.77 4.95
C GLU A 712 8.52 26.40 4.62
N MET A 713 9.15 25.75 5.61
CA MET A 713 9.77 24.44 5.43
C MET A 713 8.75 23.33 5.10
N GLN A 714 7.57 23.35 5.72
CA GLN A 714 6.48 22.42 5.38
C GLN A 714 6.03 22.59 3.93
N LEU A 715 5.82 23.84 3.50
CA LEU A 715 5.42 24.15 2.13
C LEU A 715 6.51 23.80 1.12
N ALA A 716 7.78 23.97 1.48
CA ALA A 716 8.92 23.58 0.64
C ALA A 716 8.95 22.06 0.39
N GLU A 717 8.73 21.25 1.43
CA GLU A 717 8.68 19.79 1.30
C GLU A 717 7.45 19.34 0.48
N GLU A 718 6.30 19.99 0.69
CA GLU A 718 5.10 19.74 -0.11
C GLU A 718 5.30 20.08 -1.59
N LEU A 719 5.97 21.21 -1.92
CA LEU A 719 6.33 21.55 -3.30
C LEU A 719 7.25 20.54 -3.94
N LYS A 720 8.22 20.02 -3.18
CA LYS A 720 9.14 18.98 -3.67
C LYS A 720 8.38 17.70 -4.02
N HIS A 721 7.48 17.25 -3.14
CA HIS A 721 6.62 16.10 -3.40
C HIS A 721 5.74 16.30 -4.64
N LEU A 722 5.09 17.47 -4.76
CA LEU A 722 4.27 17.77 -5.94
C LEU A 722 5.11 17.87 -7.23
N ALA A 723 6.35 18.37 -7.16
CA ALA A 723 7.26 18.39 -8.30
C ALA A 723 7.65 16.96 -8.76
N GLU A 724 7.83 16.03 -7.82
CA GLU A 724 8.06 14.61 -8.12
C GLU A 724 6.84 13.97 -8.81
N ILE A 725 5.63 14.26 -8.32
CA ILE A 725 4.37 13.83 -8.96
C ILE A 725 4.28 14.36 -10.39
N ARG A 726 4.58 15.64 -10.61
CA ARG A 726 4.58 16.27 -11.94
C ARG A 726 5.54 15.55 -12.90
N LYS A 727 6.72 15.17 -12.43
CA LYS A 727 7.70 14.42 -13.22
C LYS A 727 7.22 13.00 -13.53
N ALA A 728 6.65 12.30 -12.55
CA ALA A 728 6.11 10.96 -12.74
C ALA A 728 4.93 10.96 -13.73
N MET A 729 4.06 11.96 -13.64
CA MET A 729 2.93 12.17 -14.54
C MET A 729 3.36 12.30 -16.01
N GLN A 730 4.47 13.00 -16.28
CA GLN A 730 5.00 13.10 -17.64
C GLN A 730 5.40 11.72 -18.20
N GLY A 731 5.95 10.84 -17.36
CA GLY A 731 6.24 9.45 -17.74
C GLY A 731 4.98 8.64 -18.02
N GLU A 732 3.92 8.80 -17.21
CA GLU A 732 2.63 8.13 -17.43
C GLU A 732 1.96 8.61 -18.74
N PHE A 733 2.09 9.88 -19.13
CA PHE A 733 1.62 10.35 -20.44
C PHE A 733 2.35 9.68 -21.61
N GLN A 734 3.67 9.52 -21.52
CA GLN A 734 4.45 8.84 -22.56
C GLN A 734 4.06 7.36 -22.67
N GLU A 735 3.84 6.70 -21.53
CA GLU A 735 3.39 5.31 -21.53
C GLU A 735 1.98 5.16 -22.10
N LYS A 736 1.06 6.09 -21.80
CA LYS A 736 -0.26 6.14 -22.41
C LYS A 736 -0.16 6.24 -23.93
N GLU A 737 0.63 7.17 -24.46
CA GLU A 737 0.81 7.36 -25.90
C GLU A 737 1.40 6.10 -26.56
N ARG A 738 2.39 5.47 -25.91
CA ARG A 738 2.96 4.20 -26.37
C ARG A 738 1.91 3.09 -26.45
N LEU A 739 1.09 2.93 -25.40
CA LEU A 739 0.05 1.92 -25.34
C LEU A 739 -1.07 2.18 -26.36
N GLU A 740 -1.46 3.43 -26.57
CA GLU A 740 -2.45 3.81 -27.59
C GLU A 740 -1.96 3.43 -28.99
N LYS A 741 -0.70 3.73 -29.35
CA LYS A 741 -0.10 3.29 -30.63
C LYS A 741 -0.07 1.77 -30.79
N ILE A 742 0.27 1.04 -29.73
CA ILE A 742 0.28 -0.44 -29.74
C ILE A 742 -1.15 -0.98 -29.91
N GLY A 743 -2.13 -0.36 -29.24
CA GLY A 743 -3.54 -0.71 -29.36
C GLY A 743 -4.09 -0.51 -30.77
N GLU A 744 -3.77 0.62 -31.40
CA GLU A 744 -4.12 0.92 -32.80
C GLU A 744 -3.52 -0.11 -33.75
N ALA A 745 -2.21 -0.39 -33.63
CA ALA A 745 -1.53 -1.38 -34.47
C ALA A 745 -2.13 -2.79 -34.30
N THR A 746 -2.42 -3.20 -33.07
CA THR A 746 -3.01 -4.52 -32.77
C THR A 746 -4.42 -4.65 -33.36
N THR A 747 -5.22 -3.58 -33.25
CA THR A 747 -6.58 -3.53 -33.82
C THR A 747 -6.52 -3.60 -35.35
N PHE A 748 -5.62 -2.83 -35.97
CA PHE A 748 -5.39 -2.88 -37.42
C PHE A 748 -5.01 -4.28 -37.91
N ILE A 749 -4.08 -4.97 -37.25
CA ILE A 749 -3.68 -6.34 -37.62
C ILE A 749 -4.87 -7.29 -37.49
N ARG A 750 -5.63 -7.21 -36.39
CA ARG A 750 -6.79 -8.06 -36.15
C ARG A 750 -7.86 -7.88 -37.24
N ASP A 751 -8.20 -6.65 -37.56
CA ASP A 751 -9.22 -6.35 -38.57
C ASP A 751 -8.74 -6.78 -39.97
N THR A 752 -7.46 -6.58 -40.27
CA THR A 752 -6.84 -7.07 -41.51
C THR A 752 -6.93 -8.59 -41.64
N LEU A 753 -6.62 -9.35 -40.58
CA LEU A 753 -6.76 -10.82 -40.61
C LEU A 753 -8.21 -11.26 -40.79
N LYS A 754 -9.15 -10.60 -40.11
CA LYS A 754 -10.58 -10.88 -40.22
C LYS A 754 -11.10 -10.65 -41.63
N GLU A 755 -10.64 -9.59 -42.30
CA GLU A 755 -10.98 -9.29 -43.70
C GLU A 755 -10.24 -10.15 -44.72
N ALA A 756 -9.02 -10.60 -44.40
CA ALA A 756 -8.22 -11.44 -45.27
C ALA A 756 -8.86 -12.80 -45.49
N ALA A 757 -9.41 -13.44 -44.44
CA ALA A 757 -10.02 -14.76 -44.52
C ALA A 757 -11.02 -14.93 -45.69
N PRO A 758 -12.09 -14.12 -45.82
CA PRO A 758 -13.03 -14.23 -46.94
C PRO A 758 -12.42 -13.80 -48.30
N ARG A 759 -11.41 -12.93 -48.33
CA ARG A 759 -10.75 -12.55 -49.59
C ARG A 759 -9.86 -13.67 -50.12
N VAL A 760 -9.13 -14.34 -49.23
CA VAL A 760 -8.29 -15.51 -49.56
C VAL A 760 -9.16 -16.67 -50.05
N ALA A 761 -10.26 -16.98 -49.36
CA ALA A 761 -11.21 -18.00 -49.79
C ALA A 761 -11.76 -17.73 -51.20
N ARG A 762 -12.23 -16.49 -51.47
CA ARG A 762 -12.73 -16.10 -52.80
C ARG A 762 -11.67 -16.23 -53.88
N ASN A 763 -10.42 -15.91 -53.57
CA ASN A 763 -9.33 -16.05 -54.53
C ASN A 763 -9.07 -17.53 -54.90
N TYR A 764 -9.06 -18.42 -53.90
CA TYR A 764 -8.97 -19.87 -54.15
C TYR A 764 -10.15 -20.37 -54.98
N VAL A 765 -11.37 -19.97 -54.63
CA VAL A 765 -12.59 -20.37 -55.36
C VAL A 765 -12.53 -19.91 -56.82
N PHE A 766 -12.07 -18.69 -57.08
CA PHE A 766 -11.91 -18.14 -58.42
C PHE A 766 -10.92 -18.97 -59.27
N HIS A 767 -9.70 -19.19 -58.76
CA HIS A 767 -8.67 -19.93 -59.49
C HIS A 767 -9.06 -21.40 -59.72
N VAL A 768 -9.60 -22.06 -58.69
CA VAL A 768 -10.08 -23.45 -58.80
C VAL A 768 -11.26 -23.56 -59.76
N SER A 769 -12.20 -22.61 -59.75
CA SER A 769 -13.34 -22.61 -60.69
C SER A 769 -12.87 -22.51 -62.14
N MET A 770 -11.89 -21.64 -62.42
CA MET A 770 -11.35 -21.47 -63.77
C MET A 770 -10.71 -22.76 -64.28
N GLU A 771 -9.85 -23.37 -63.47
CA GLU A 771 -9.17 -24.65 -63.77
C GLU A 771 -10.19 -25.80 -63.92
N ALA A 772 -11.11 -25.94 -62.97
CA ALA A 772 -12.11 -27.00 -62.96
C ALA A 772 -13.07 -26.88 -64.15
N ASN A 773 -13.48 -25.67 -64.53
CA ASN A 773 -14.33 -25.46 -65.70
C ASN A 773 -13.65 -25.92 -67.00
N GLN A 774 -12.36 -25.62 -67.15
CA GLN A 774 -11.59 -26.08 -68.30
C GLN A 774 -11.55 -27.61 -68.35
N MET A 775 -11.15 -28.27 -67.25
CA MET A 775 -11.09 -29.73 -67.17
C MET A 775 -12.45 -30.38 -67.42
N PHE A 776 -13.53 -29.77 -66.92
CA PHE A 776 -14.89 -30.29 -67.11
C PHE A 776 -15.34 -30.24 -68.57
N ARG A 777 -15.06 -29.16 -69.29
CA ARG A 777 -15.39 -29.05 -70.73
C ARG A 777 -14.60 -30.06 -71.55
N GLU A 778 -13.34 -30.28 -71.20
CA GLU A 778 -12.48 -31.29 -71.82
C GLU A 778 -13.02 -32.72 -71.58
N ILE A 779 -13.42 -33.06 -70.35
CA ILE A 779 -13.96 -34.40 -70.00
C ILE A 779 -15.36 -34.63 -70.58
N SER A 780 -16.25 -33.64 -70.48
CA SER A 780 -17.64 -33.76 -70.95
C SER A 780 -17.77 -33.66 -72.46
N GLY A 781 -16.81 -33.02 -73.15
CA GLY A 781 -16.84 -32.75 -74.58
C GLY A 781 -17.92 -31.75 -75.01
N ASN A 782 -18.48 -30.98 -74.06
CA ASN A 782 -19.44 -29.92 -74.35
C ASN A 782 -18.90 -28.57 -73.87
N ALA A 783 -18.51 -27.72 -74.82
CA ALA A 783 -17.93 -26.40 -74.55
C ALA A 783 -18.95 -25.34 -74.12
N GLU A 784 -20.25 -25.57 -74.34
CA GLU A 784 -21.33 -24.63 -74.01
C GLU A 784 -21.70 -24.67 -72.52
N ARG A 785 -21.28 -25.73 -71.81
CA ARG A 785 -21.51 -25.90 -70.37
C ARG A 785 -20.43 -25.21 -69.56
N THR A 786 -20.82 -24.58 -68.45
CA THR A 786 -19.89 -23.90 -67.54
C THR A 786 -20.02 -24.43 -66.12
N LEU A 787 -18.92 -24.97 -65.60
CA LEU A 787 -18.83 -25.40 -64.21
C LEU A 787 -18.40 -24.23 -63.32
N LYS A 788 -19.12 -23.99 -62.24
CA LYS A 788 -18.77 -22.99 -61.22
C LYS A 788 -18.62 -23.67 -59.87
N TRP A 789 -17.54 -23.34 -59.15
CA TRP A 789 -17.39 -23.64 -57.74
C TRP A 789 -17.75 -22.38 -56.94
N THR A 790 -18.72 -22.47 -56.05
CA THR A 790 -19.28 -21.29 -55.35
C THR A 790 -18.54 -20.98 -54.05
N GLU A 791 -18.81 -19.82 -53.42
CA GLU A 791 -18.16 -19.41 -52.16
C GLU A 791 -18.51 -20.30 -50.94
N ASP A 792 -19.59 -21.07 -51.02
CA ASP A 792 -19.93 -22.14 -50.07
C ASP A 792 -19.37 -23.50 -50.51
N TYR A 793 -18.46 -23.49 -51.49
CA TYR A 793 -17.78 -24.64 -52.08
C TYR A 793 -18.73 -25.69 -52.69
N GLY A 794 -19.92 -25.25 -53.11
CA GLY A 794 -20.84 -26.05 -53.91
C GLY A 794 -20.45 -26.06 -55.37
N ILE A 795 -20.98 -27.02 -56.12
CA ILE A 795 -20.81 -27.10 -57.58
C ILE A 795 -22.14 -26.74 -58.24
N ILE A 796 -22.06 -25.84 -59.22
CA ILE A 796 -23.19 -25.46 -60.08
C ILE A 796 -22.76 -25.62 -61.53
N LEU A 797 -23.63 -26.22 -62.34
CA LEU A 797 -23.46 -26.29 -63.78
C LEU A 797 -24.42 -25.30 -64.46
N GLU A 798 -23.89 -24.43 -65.30
CA GLU A 798 -24.67 -23.51 -66.12
C GLU A 798 -24.73 -24.03 -67.57
N GLU A 799 -25.94 -24.16 -68.10
CA GLU A 799 -26.23 -24.57 -69.48
C GLU A 799 -27.42 -23.75 -69.99
N ASP A 800 -27.30 -23.14 -71.17
CA ASP A 800 -28.34 -22.29 -71.79
C ASP A 800 -28.90 -21.18 -70.88
N GLY A 801 -28.07 -20.66 -69.96
CA GLY A 801 -28.45 -19.62 -69.00
C GLY A 801 -29.24 -20.12 -67.77
N PHE A 802 -29.41 -21.43 -67.60
CA PHE A 802 -30.00 -22.04 -66.41
C PHE A 802 -28.92 -22.65 -65.52
N GLU A 803 -29.02 -22.37 -64.21
CA GLU A 803 -28.14 -22.97 -63.21
C GLU A 803 -28.74 -24.27 -62.65
N ARG A 804 -27.96 -25.36 -62.74
CA ARG A 804 -28.30 -26.67 -62.21
C ARG A 804 -27.40 -26.97 -61.00
N PRO A 805 -27.95 -27.08 -59.77
CA PRO A 805 -27.20 -27.49 -58.60
C PRO A 805 -26.65 -28.92 -58.76
N PHE A 806 -25.53 -29.23 -58.10
CA PHE A 806 -24.86 -30.54 -58.16
C PHE A 806 -25.79 -31.75 -57.99
N VAL A 807 -26.77 -31.66 -57.09
CA VAL A 807 -27.74 -32.74 -56.79
C VAL A 807 -28.62 -33.08 -58.00
N ASN A 808 -28.84 -32.12 -58.91
CA ASN A 808 -29.71 -32.26 -60.09
C ASN A 808 -28.93 -32.68 -61.34
N LEU A 809 -27.63 -32.99 -61.21
CA LEU A 809 -26.80 -33.51 -62.29
C LEU A 809 -26.97 -35.02 -62.42
N SER A 810 -26.85 -35.56 -63.63
CA SER A 810 -26.79 -37.02 -63.84
C SER A 810 -25.55 -37.62 -63.18
N GLY A 811 -25.55 -38.92 -62.86
CA GLY A 811 -24.42 -39.57 -62.19
C GLY A 811 -23.08 -39.37 -62.90
N GLY A 812 -23.06 -39.44 -64.23
CA GLY A 812 -21.87 -39.16 -65.03
C GLY A 812 -21.47 -37.68 -65.08
N GLU A 813 -22.44 -36.74 -64.99
CA GLU A 813 -22.14 -35.30 -64.86
C GLU A 813 -21.59 -34.96 -63.47
N GLN A 814 -22.16 -35.54 -62.41
CA GLN A 814 -21.67 -35.40 -61.04
C GLN A 814 -20.23 -35.89 -60.92
N MET A 815 -19.92 -37.03 -61.54
CA MET A 815 -18.57 -37.60 -61.53
C MET A 815 -17.57 -36.67 -62.25
N ALA A 816 -17.88 -36.25 -63.48
CA ALA A 816 -17.02 -35.34 -64.24
C ALA A 816 -16.80 -34.00 -63.52
N ALA A 817 -17.85 -33.42 -62.96
CA ALA A 817 -17.80 -32.17 -62.22
C ALA A 817 -16.97 -32.28 -60.93
N ALA A 818 -17.22 -33.32 -60.13
CA ALA A 818 -16.48 -33.56 -58.89
C ALA A 818 -14.99 -33.84 -59.14
N LEU A 819 -14.69 -34.61 -60.19
CA LEU A 819 -13.32 -34.91 -60.59
C LEU A 819 -12.57 -33.64 -61.03
N SER A 820 -13.22 -32.80 -61.83
CA SER A 820 -12.64 -31.55 -62.33
C SER A 820 -12.28 -30.59 -61.20
N VAL A 821 -13.17 -30.41 -60.20
CA VAL A 821 -12.89 -29.58 -59.02
C VAL A 821 -11.76 -30.17 -58.17
N ARG A 822 -11.72 -31.49 -57.99
CA ARG A 822 -10.65 -32.14 -57.20
C ARG A 822 -9.27 -32.05 -57.86
N LEU A 823 -9.20 -32.26 -59.18
CA LEU A 823 -7.96 -32.08 -59.94
C LEU A 823 -7.47 -30.63 -59.89
N ALA A 824 -8.38 -29.67 -60.05
CA ALA A 824 -8.07 -28.24 -59.90
C ALA A 824 -7.59 -27.89 -58.48
N LEU A 825 -8.22 -28.45 -57.44
CA LEU A 825 -7.79 -28.27 -56.05
C LEU A 825 -6.41 -28.87 -55.79
N LEU A 826 -6.14 -30.07 -56.29
CA LEU A 826 -4.83 -30.70 -56.15
C LEU A 826 -3.72 -29.83 -56.76
N LYS A 827 -3.96 -29.33 -57.97
CA LYS A 827 -3.02 -28.45 -58.67
C LYS A 827 -2.80 -27.13 -57.93
N GLN A 828 -3.83 -26.57 -57.29
CA GLN A 828 -3.75 -25.28 -56.60
C GLN A 828 -3.20 -25.37 -55.17
N LEU A 829 -3.42 -26.49 -54.46
CA LEU A 829 -3.17 -26.62 -53.02
C LEU A 829 -1.91 -27.37 -52.66
N SER A 830 -1.32 -28.13 -53.57
CA SER A 830 -0.09 -28.84 -53.25
C SER A 830 0.78 -29.08 -54.47
N ASP A 831 2.09 -29.09 -54.24
CA ASP A 831 3.06 -29.70 -55.15
C ASP A 831 3.03 -31.25 -55.08
N VAL A 832 2.08 -31.82 -54.33
CA VAL A 832 1.78 -33.25 -54.36
C VAL A 832 1.12 -33.57 -55.70
N ARG A 833 1.97 -33.69 -56.72
CA ARG A 833 1.66 -34.11 -58.09
C ARG A 833 1.34 -35.62 -58.15
N LEU A 834 0.55 -36.11 -57.19
CA LEU A 834 0.16 -37.50 -57.02
C LEU A 834 -1.35 -37.57 -56.81
N ALA A 835 -2.03 -38.47 -57.50
CA ALA A 835 -3.48 -38.69 -57.32
C ALA A 835 -3.84 -40.18 -57.42
N PHE A 836 -4.85 -40.60 -56.66
CA PHE A 836 -5.41 -41.95 -56.68
C PHE A 836 -6.92 -41.90 -56.93
N PHE A 837 -7.36 -42.53 -58.01
CA PHE A 837 -8.75 -42.61 -58.42
C PHE A 837 -9.24 -44.06 -58.43
N ASP A 838 -10.15 -44.38 -57.50
CA ASP A 838 -10.78 -45.70 -57.42
C ASP A 838 -12.13 -45.69 -58.15
N GLU A 839 -12.18 -46.36 -59.32
CA GLU A 839 -13.33 -46.46 -60.22
C GLU A 839 -13.94 -45.11 -60.67
N PRO A 840 -13.16 -44.20 -61.29
CA PRO A 840 -13.64 -42.88 -61.70
C PRO A 840 -14.65 -42.91 -62.84
N THR A 841 -14.88 -44.06 -63.49
CA THR A 841 -15.83 -44.25 -64.59
C THR A 841 -17.21 -44.72 -64.16
N THR A 842 -17.43 -44.89 -62.85
CA THR A 842 -18.73 -45.31 -62.31
C THR A 842 -19.84 -44.35 -62.75
N ASN A 843 -20.92 -44.87 -63.35
CA ASN A 843 -22.05 -44.12 -63.91
C ASN A 843 -21.75 -43.23 -65.13
N MET A 844 -20.64 -43.46 -65.85
CA MET A 844 -20.34 -42.80 -67.14
C MET A 844 -20.71 -43.67 -68.35
N ASP A 845 -21.11 -43.04 -69.45
CA ASP A 845 -21.32 -43.70 -70.74
C ASP A 845 -19.99 -43.99 -71.47
N ALA A 846 -20.01 -44.79 -72.54
CA ALA A 846 -18.78 -45.18 -73.25
C ALA A 846 -17.98 -43.97 -73.78
N GLU A 847 -18.67 -42.97 -74.34
CA GLU A 847 -18.04 -41.77 -74.91
C GLU A 847 -17.35 -40.91 -73.83
N ARG A 848 -17.97 -40.71 -72.66
CA ARG A 848 -17.34 -39.97 -71.55
C ARG A 848 -16.22 -40.75 -70.89
N ARG A 849 -16.28 -42.09 -70.85
CA ARG A 849 -15.20 -42.93 -70.33
C ARG A 849 -13.95 -42.82 -71.19
N GLU A 850 -14.12 -42.86 -72.52
CA GLU A 850 -13.03 -42.67 -73.48
C GLU A 850 -12.43 -41.27 -73.38
N ARG A 851 -13.25 -40.21 -73.35
CA ARG A 851 -12.78 -38.83 -73.12
C ARG A 851 -12.06 -38.67 -71.78
N LEU A 852 -12.57 -39.29 -70.72
CA LEU A 852 -11.92 -39.25 -69.42
C LEU A 852 -10.54 -39.92 -69.46
N ALA A 853 -10.43 -41.07 -70.12
CA ALA A 853 -9.17 -41.76 -70.31
C ALA A 853 -8.17 -40.91 -71.12
N GLU A 854 -8.62 -40.30 -72.22
CA GLU A 854 -7.84 -39.33 -73.01
C GLU A 854 -7.38 -38.13 -72.19
N GLN A 855 -8.27 -37.53 -71.41
CA GLN A 855 -7.90 -36.36 -70.60
C GLN A 855 -6.95 -36.71 -69.47
N ILE A 856 -7.10 -37.87 -68.83
CA ILE A 856 -6.16 -38.33 -67.82
C ILE A 856 -4.74 -38.49 -68.42
N SER A 857 -4.64 -39.06 -69.63
CA SER A 857 -3.39 -39.13 -70.40
C SER A 857 -2.81 -37.72 -70.66
N HIS A 858 -3.64 -36.79 -71.17
CA HIS A 858 -3.17 -35.43 -71.47
C HIS A 858 -2.77 -34.61 -70.24
N ILE A 859 -3.44 -34.83 -69.11
CA ILE A 859 -3.12 -34.20 -67.82
C ILE A 859 -1.73 -34.66 -67.34
N THR A 860 -1.37 -35.91 -67.59
CA THR A 860 -0.03 -36.45 -67.29
C THR A 860 1.02 -36.01 -68.31
N ASP A 861 0.70 -35.96 -69.60
CA ASP A 861 1.60 -35.45 -70.67
C ASP A 861 2.04 -34.00 -70.44
N ARG A 862 1.13 -33.16 -69.92
CA ARG A 862 1.40 -31.77 -69.56
C ARG A 862 2.25 -31.63 -68.29
N LYS A 863 2.70 -32.74 -67.68
CA LYS A 863 3.44 -32.82 -66.40
C LYS A 863 2.72 -32.14 -65.23
N THR A 864 1.39 -32.10 -65.28
CA THR A 864 0.58 -31.55 -64.18
C THR A 864 0.64 -32.46 -62.96
N PHE A 865 0.68 -33.78 -63.20
CA PHE A 865 0.90 -34.82 -62.19
C PHE A 865 2.15 -35.65 -62.53
N ASP A 866 2.96 -35.98 -61.53
CA ASP A 866 4.13 -36.88 -61.64
C ASP A 866 3.66 -38.34 -61.70
N GLN A 867 2.58 -38.66 -60.97
CA GLN A 867 1.94 -39.98 -60.93
C GLN A 867 0.44 -39.89 -60.74
N LEU A 868 -0.30 -40.67 -61.52
CA LEU A 868 -1.74 -40.79 -61.39
C LEU A 868 -2.14 -42.26 -61.44
N PHE A 869 -2.80 -42.73 -60.39
CA PHE A 869 -3.23 -44.11 -60.26
C PHE A 869 -4.72 -44.21 -60.55
N VAL A 870 -5.10 -45.02 -61.54
CA VAL A 870 -6.50 -45.31 -61.86
C VAL A 870 -6.78 -46.78 -61.57
N ILE A 871 -7.68 -47.08 -60.65
CA ILE A 871 -8.25 -48.42 -60.51
C ILE A 871 -9.51 -48.45 -61.37
N SER A 872 -9.53 -49.36 -62.34
CA SER A 872 -10.71 -49.60 -63.16
C SER A 872 -10.85 -51.08 -63.46
N HIS A 873 -12.07 -51.50 -63.76
CA HIS A 873 -12.39 -52.81 -64.35
C HIS A 873 -12.71 -52.67 -65.85
N ASP A 874 -12.46 -51.48 -66.40
CA ASP A 874 -12.76 -51.09 -67.77
C ASP A 874 -11.48 -51.06 -68.62
N ASP A 875 -11.48 -51.86 -69.68
CA ASP A 875 -10.39 -51.99 -70.64
C ASP A 875 -10.13 -50.69 -71.42
N THR A 876 -11.07 -49.73 -71.36
CA THR A 876 -10.95 -48.41 -72.01
C THR A 876 -9.69 -47.66 -71.56
N PHE A 877 -9.18 -47.88 -70.34
CA PHE A 877 -7.95 -47.22 -69.89
C PHE A 877 -6.67 -47.88 -70.42
N GLU A 878 -6.69 -49.15 -70.83
CA GLU A 878 -5.46 -49.87 -71.23
C GLU A 878 -4.77 -49.25 -72.45
N GLY A 879 -5.51 -48.53 -73.30
CA GLY A 879 -4.98 -47.82 -74.47
C GLY A 879 -4.50 -46.39 -74.22
N TYR A 880 -4.74 -45.82 -73.04
CA TYR A 880 -4.51 -44.40 -72.72
C TYR A 880 -3.68 -44.17 -71.44
N VAL A 881 -3.10 -45.22 -70.88
CA VAL A 881 -2.22 -45.13 -69.71
C VAL A 881 -0.79 -45.50 -70.07
N ASP A 882 0.18 -44.90 -69.38
CA ASP A 882 1.60 -45.17 -69.58
C ASP A 882 1.99 -46.56 -69.07
N ASN A 883 1.37 -46.99 -67.96
CA ASN A 883 1.72 -48.22 -67.24
C ASN A 883 0.48 -49.01 -66.85
N VAL A 884 0.56 -50.35 -66.91
CA VAL A 884 -0.50 -51.26 -66.46
C VAL A 884 0.06 -52.23 -65.41
N VAL A 885 -0.55 -52.25 -64.23
CA VAL A 885 -0.24 -53.20 -63.15
C VAL A 885 -1.42 -54.15 -62.99
N SER A 886 -1.25 -55.39 -63.46
CA SER A 886 -2.27 -56.44 -63.35
C SER A 886 -2.10 -57.25 -62.06
N ILE A 887 -3.14 -57.31 -61.23
CA ILE A 887 -3.17 -58.14 -60.02
C ILE A 887 -3.81 -59.49 -60.35
N VAL A 888 -2.98 -60.53 -60.34
CA VAL A 888 -3.44 -61.92 -60.44
C VAL A 888 -3.73 -62.43 -59.03
N ALA A 889 -4.96 -62.92 -58.81
CA ALA A 889 -5.46 -63.37 -57.51
C ALA A 889 -4.80 -64.66 -57.01
#